data_AF-A0AAU9IUT5-F1
#
_entry.id   AF-A0AAU9IUT5-F1
#
_cell.length_a   1.000
_cell.length_b   1.000
_cell.length_c   1.000
_cell.angle_alpha   90.00
_cell.angle_beta   90.00
_cell.angle_gamma   90.00
#
_symmetry.space_group_name_H-M   'P 1'
#
loop_
_entity.id
_entity.type
_entity.pdbx_description
1 polymer ?
#
loop_
_entity_poly.entity_id
_entity_poly.type
_entity_poly.pdbx_seq_one_letter_code
_entity_poly.pdbx_strand_id
1 'polypeptide(L)'
;MESEELTLQKNRYENNINAIAKNVEKLNYFEESSGIMIVSGCKNNVGTVLFANNHAAKILRDTTFNIIGSDITDYIPSPYNINHKKLLKDFLHSSTTGEIDHSNDAIFVMKSGFLVEVAFSIKCTSFDKYPFFLVLFRESYDNRPICLLNENGRIIGFSQYFPLMLCLSEDLLINKSIFDFKIQIGRSSVFKKVSTKNLPCPEIKFFSDNDFVKLSTSGGYILCQFILKPLFSKSLYILAITHDDISKNAVLTNLRSHLEDLNPIDDNLQEEVAHSPIPDIELTTTNVGNVSNNEIKQKIVKKEVPIKKLKLLTKSNQVHYPGEDNEQDIKNTSIDMTNSQDLSKFIKDHLWWEIYLSKIRRQFRIFKWILFFSIITIITTNGIILGFTLSETNKANNINSLKETGLILDTMIGISNNAMKMDIYAFSKASSNSISKGAAKMSIFIDSLQNMTQEMLGELSTWNYCPSFSFYVKNEIPMWETIGAYKMTKKNLIDIMQGYENIAGNFVKAFLNNESYVDDLNFLMLNSIGVLAKQYDHLMDILASCEKYRAGELTDLILLLIIIANIMLCICFCIIFYILCTVCRTLQKFYDVISQKIRESYGGLQNKLITRLTEIHGYDYITSSNLARSMPIKRWFTNDYARIFLKIFVYFLLTFAFYFIFYFYAYKRGEDYLMNRPSFIALMMKRQLYGRIIAFWTRVYAFEDTPISLSSRLSKNYIFSAPYDEYFSLLNSYKDLKLPLRSKEMQKFMSKELQIMAFEKLEDSPDYANYGASSCLDEQLFESISLFDASRNLTKFSAILANIDAIRDTLNKVNYNIIDIATSHSTNLIKENFQLLTFLTAIYAVFSILIYFCFYIPSISKEFSRLATLQRFCKLI
;
A
#
# COMPACT_ATOMS: atom_id res chain seq x y z
N MET A 1 -9.68 33.80 13.40
CA MET A 1 -9.63 34.42 12.06
C MET A 1 -8.55 33.80 11.19
N GLU A 2 -7.25 33.84 11.55
CA GLU A 2 -6.18 33.22 10.72
C GLU A 2 -6.37 31.71 10.46
N SER A 3 -6.88 30.96 11.45
CA SER A 3 -7.18 29.53 11.30
C SER A 3 -8.33 29.24 10.31
N GLU A 4 -9.34 30.09 10.23
CA GLU A 4 -10.44 29.94 9.26
C GLU A 4 -9.97 30.33 7.86
N GLU A 5 -9.15 31.37 7.74
CA GLU A 5 -8.61 31.85 6.47
C GLU A 5 -7.63 30.83 5.85
N LEU A 6 -6.80 30.17 6.68
CA LEU A 6 -5.96 29.05 6.25
C LEU A 6 -6.77 27.81 5.85
N THR A 7 -7.89 27.54 6.53
CA THR A 7 -8.77 26.41 6.18
C THR A 7 -9.51 26.69 4.87
N LEU A 8 -9.88 27.96 4.63
CA LEU A 8 -10.53 28.40 3.40
C LEU A 8 -9.55 28.40 2.21
N GLN A 9 -8.29 28.79 2.41
CA GLN A 9 -7.22 28.66 1.41
C GLN A 9 -6.87 27.19 1.12
N LYS A 10 -6.81 26.35 2.16
CA LYS A 10 -6.60 24.90 2.03
C LYS A 10 -7.70 24.23 1.21
N ASN A 11 -8.96 24.53 1.50
CA ASN A 11 -10.08 23.96 0.74
C ASN A 11 -10.11 24.48 -0.70
N ARG A 12 -9.73 25.74 -0.96
CA ARG A 12 -9.55 26.27 -2.33
C ARG A 12 -8.42 25.55 -3.08
N TYR A 13 -7.31 25.24 -2.39
CA TYR A 13 -6.16 24.57 -2.97
C TYR A 13 -6.41 23.08 -3.27
N GLU A 14 -7.03 22.35 -2.33
CA GLU A 14 -7.41 20.94 -2.52
C GLU A 14 -8.52 20.80 -3.58
N ASN A 15 -9.45 21.75 -3.65
CA ASN A 15 -10.43 21.79 -4.74
C ASN A 15 -9.76 22.09 -6.09
N ASN A 16 -8.69 22.90 -6.14
CA ASN A 16 -7.96 23.16 -7.37
C ASN A 16 -7.13 21.96 -7.84
N ILE A 17 -6.46 21.22 -6.95
CA ILE A 17 -5.69 20.03 -7.33
C ILE A 17 -6.61 18.87 -7.72
N ASN A 18 -7.68 18.64 -6.96
CA ASN A 18 -8.67 17.63 -7.31
C ASN A 18 -9.48 18.03 -8.54
N ALA A 19 -9.66 19.33 -8.80
CA ALA A 19 -10.13 19.81 -10.10
C ALA A 19 -9.10 19.49 -11.18
N ILE A 20 -7.81 19.84 -11.05
CA ILE A 20 -6.77 19.56 -12.07
C ILE A 20 -6.65 18.06 -12.38
N ALA A 21 -6.71 17.17 -11.37
CA ALA A 21 -6.64 15.72 -11.56
C ALA A 21 -7.97 15.10 -12.05
N LYS A 22 -9.13 15.70 -11.75
CA LYS A 22 -10.40 15.37 -12.41
C LYS A 22 -10.56 16.02 -13.79
N ASN A 23 -9.77 17.05 -14.09
CA ASN A 23 -9.81 17.89 -15.30
C ASN A 23 -8.98 17.34 -16.46
N VAL A 24 -8.67 16.03 -16.46
CA VAL A 24 -8.88 15.24 -17.68
C VAL A 24 -10.40 15.09 -17.91
N GLU A 25 -11.14 16.19 -17.75
CA GLU A 25 -12.55 16.30 -18.04
C GLU A 25 -12.68 16.17 -19.54
N LYS A 26 -13.60 15.31 -19.98
CA LYS A 26 -14.04 15.29 -21.37
C LYS A 26 -14.35 16.73 -21.76
N LEU A 27 -13.65 17.25 -22.76
CA LEU A 27 -13.81 18.63 -23.24
C LEU A 27 -15.31 18.95 -23.37
N ASN A 28 -15.75 20.02 -22.72
CA ASN A 28 -17.15 20.43 -22.75
C ASN A 28 -17.36 21.55 -23.77
N TYR A 29 -18.43 21.43 -24.56
CA TYR A 29 -18.85 22.45 -25.54
C TYR A 29 -19.18 23.80 -24.92
N PHE A 30 -19.57 23.81 -23.64
CA PHE A 30 -20.00 25.00 -22.93
C PHE A 30 -18.88 25.67 -22.12
N GLU A 31 -17.66 25.15 -22.17
CA GLU A 31 -16.51 25.80 -21.54
C GLU A 31 -16.07 27.02 -22.36
N GLU A 32 -15.98 28.17 -21.70
CA GLU A 32 -15.50 29.41 -22.32
C GLU A 32 -14.04 29.30 -22.79
N SER A 33 -13.23 28.40 -22.21
CA SER A 33 -11.84 28.17 -22.64
C SER A 33 -11.70 27.33 -23.92
N SER A 34 -12.78 26.71 -24.40
CA SER A 34 -12.73 25.76 -25.50
C SER A 34 -12.82 26.44 -26.87
N GLY A 35 -11.84 26.15 -27.72
CA GLY A 35 -11.90 26.40 -29.16
C GLY A 35 -12.87 25.41 -29.82
N ILE A 36 -13.79 25.95 -30.61
CA ILE A 36 -14.75 25.18 -31.40
C ILE A 36 -14.51 25.49 -32.87
N MET A 37 -14.34 24.46 -33.68
CA MET A 37 -14.31 24.54 -35.13
C MET A 37 -15.27 23.53 -35.76
N ILE A 38 -15.93 23.94 -36.85
CA ILE A 38 -16.73 23.04 -37.70
C ILE A 38 -15.99 22.92 -39.03
N VAL A 39 -15.64 21.70 -39.41
CA VAL A 39 -14.89 21.41 -40.64
C VAL A 39 -15.78 20.62 -41.59
N SER A 40 -15.88 21.05 -42.84
CA SER A 40 -16.73 20.38 -43.83
C SER A 40 -16.25 18.96 -44.11
N GLY A 41 -17.20 18.02 -44.12
CA GLY A 41 -17.02 16.66 -44.64
C GLY A 41 -17.59 16.49 -46.05
N CYS A 42 -18.11 17.55 -46.68
CA CYS A 42 -18.74 17.44 -47.98
C CYS A 42 -17.71 17.19 -49.09
N LYS A 43 -18.01 16.30 -50.03
CA LYS A 43 -17.10 15.81 -51.09
C LYS A 43 -16.32 16.92 -51.82
N ASN A 44 -16.94 18.08 -52.05
CA ASN A 44 -16.36 19.17 -52.84
C ASN A 44 -15.43 20.09 -52.03
N ASN A 45 -15.51 20.07 -50.70
CA ASN A 45 -14.74 20.96 -49.82
C ASN A 45 -14.36 20.26 -48.50
N VAL A 46 -14.07 18.95 -48.55
CA VAL A 46 -13.63 18.18 -47.36
C VAL A 46 -12.40 18.85 -46.76
N GLY A 47 -12.46 19.15 -45.47
CA GLY A 47 -11.37 19.82 -44.73
C GLY A 47 -11.51 21.33 -44.64
N THR A 48 -12.43 21.98 -45.35
CA THR A 48 -12.63 23.43 -45.24
C THR A 48 -13.30 23.79 -43.92
N VAL A 49 -12.74 24.74 -43.15
CA VAL A 49 -13.33 25.21 -41.90
C VAL A 49 -14.53 26.11 -42.19
N LEU A 50 -15.72 25.70 -41.76
CA LEU A 50 -16.99 26.40 -41.97
C LEU A 50 -17.29 27.41 -40.85
N PHE A 51 -16.81 27.13 -39.64
CA PHE A 51 -17.03 27.97 -38.46
C PHE A 51 -15.86 27.83 -37.49
N ALA A 52 -15.50 28.92 -36.83
CA ALA A 52 -14.57 28.93 -35.70
C ALA A 52 -15.01 30.01 -34.69
N ASN A 53 -14.99 29.69 -33.40
CA ASN A 53 -15.25 30.68 -32.35
C ASN A 53 -14.00 31.54 -32.06
N ASN A 54 -14.19 32.62 -31.28
CA ASN A 54 -13.09 33.52 -30.90
C ASN A 54 -11.98 32.82 -30.09
N HIS A 55 -12.32 31.74 -29.37
CA HIS A 55 -11.33 30.98 -28.61
C HIS A 55 -10.46 30.09 -29.50
N ALA A 56 -11.02 29.46 -30.53
CA ALA A 56 -10.24 28.77 -31.56
C ALA A 56 -9.24 29.73 -32.22
N ALA A 57 -9.70 30.92 -32.60
CA ALA A 57 -8.86 32.01 -33.09
C ALA A 57 -7.73 32.39 -32.11
N LYS A 58 -8.05 32.55 -30.82
CA LYS A 58 -7.07 32.86 -29.79
C LYS A 58 -6.01 31.76 -29.64
N ILE A 59 -6.40 30.48 -29.61
CA ILE A 59 -5.49 29.34 -29.45
C ILE A 59 -4.57 29.20 -30.67
N LEU A 60 -5.14 29.29 -31.88
CA LEU A 60 -4.39 29.19 -33.14
C LEU A 60 -3.58 30.45 -33.48
N ARG A 61 -3.70 31.50 -32.65
CA ARG A 61 -3.12 32.84 -32.84
C ARG A 61 -3.43 33.39 -34.24
N ASP A 62 -4.67 33.21 -34.68
CA ASP A 62 -5.19 33.70 -35.96
C ASP A 62 -6.54 34.40 -35.75
N THR A 63 -7.05 35.08 -36.77
CA THR A 63 -8.39 35.68 -36.71
C THR A 63 -9.45 34.69 -37.17
N THR A 64 -10.66 34.76 -36.63
CA THR A 64 -11.79 33.93 -37.07
C THR A 64 -12.06 34.06 -38.57
N PHE A 65 -11.88 35.26 -39.12
CA PHE A 65 -12.02 35.53 -40.55
C PHE A 65 -11.01 34.76 -41.42
N ASN A 66 -9.77 34.59 -40.96
CA ASN A 66 -8.77 33.81 -41.69
C ASN A 66 -8.97 32.30 -41.51
N ILE A 67 -9.44 31.88 -40.34
CA ILE A 67 -9.71 30.46 -40.06
C ILE A 67 -10.92 30.00 -40.89
N ILE A 68 -11.99 30.79 -40.96
CA ILE A 68 -13.18 30.41 -41.72
C ILE A 68 -12.85 30.46 -43.23
N GLY A 69 -13.06 29.34 -43.91
CA GLY A 69 -12.73 29.15 -45.32
C GLY A 69 -11.34 28.59 -45.58
N SER A 70 -10.45 28.55 -44.59
CA SER A 70 -9.15 27.88 -44.73
C SER A 70 -9.29 26.35 -44.67
N ASP A 71 -8.20 25.66 -45.01
CA ASP A 71 -8.15 24.21 -44.88
C ASP A 71 -7.66 23.83 -43.49
N ILE A 72 -8.33 22.89 -42.82
CA ILE A 72 -7.89 22.39 -41.52
C ILE A 72 -6.46 21.82 -41.59
N THR A 73 -6.07 21.32 -42.76
CA THR A 73 -4.74 20.78 -43.05
C THR A 73 -3.63 21.81 -42.83
N ASP A 74 -3.95 23.11 -42.93
CA ASP A 74 -3.00 24.21 -42.71
C ASP A 74 -2.63 24.36 -41.22
N TYR A 75 -3.47 23.86 -40.31
CA TYR A 75 -3.23 23.85 -38.86
C TYR A 75 -2.65 22.52 -38.35
N ILE A 76 -2.39 21.56 -39.25
CA ILE A 76 -1.79 20.27 -38.90
C ILE A 76 -0.29 20.30 -39.18
N PRO A 77 0.58 19.86 -38.26
CA PRO A 77 2.02 19.87 -38.49
C PRO A 77 2.46 18.92 -39.60
N SER A 78 3.49 19.31 -40.35
CA SER A 78 4.19 18.40 -41.25
C SER A 78 4.88 17.28 -40.44
N PRO A 79 4.88 16.02 -40.92
CA PRO A 79 4.39 15.55 -42.22
C PRO A 79 2.90 15.14 -42.22
N TYR A 80 2.17 15.31 -41.12
CA TYR A 80 0.79 14.83 -40.97
C TYR A 80 -0.19 15.55 -41.90
N ASN A 81 0.11 16.80 -42.26
CA ASN A 81 -0.70 17.55 -43.22
C ASN A 81 -0.77 16.92 -44.62
N ILE A 82 0.28 16.20 -45.07
CA ILE A 82 0.40 15.68 -46.44
C ILE A 82 -0.75 14.74 -46.80
N ASN A 83 -1.15 13.87 -45.87
CA ASN A 83 -2.19 12.86 -46.11
C ASN A 83 -3.50 13.16 -45.36
N HIS A 84 -3.58 14.29 -44.66
CA HIS A 84 -4.70 14.60 -43.76
C HIS A 84 -6.06 14.57 -44.47
N LYS A 85 -6.17 15.22 -45.64
CA LYS A 85 -7.41 15.21 -46.44
C LYS A 85 -7.84 13.82 -46.88
N LYS A 86 -6.87 12.96 -47.21
CA LYS A 86 -7.17 11.58 -47.60
C LYS A 86 -7.74 10.82 -46.40
N LEU A 87 -7.15 10.98 -45.21
CA LEU A 87 -7.65 10.38 -43.98
C LEU A 87 -9.07 10.83 -43.63
N LEU A 88 -9.40 12.13 -43.80
CA LEU A 88 -10.77 12.62 -43.59
C LEU A 88 -11.76 11.97 -44.56
N LYS A 89 -11.39 11.81 -45.84
CA LYS A 89 -12.23 11.14 -46.85
C LYS A 89 -12.39 9.65 -46.56
N ASP A 90 -11.29 8.99 -46.20
CA ASP A 90 -11.29 7.57 -45.87
C ASP A 90 -12.18 7.35 -44.63
N PHE A 91 -12.07 8.18 -43.60
CA PHE A 91 -12.95 8.14 -42.41
C PHE A 91 -14.43 8.29 -42.79
N LEU A 92 -14.78 9.25 -43.64
CA LEU A 92 -16.17 9.42 -44.12
C LEU A 92 -16.69 8.22 -44.93
N HIS A 93 -15.80 7.45 -45.56
CA HIS A 93 -16.17 6.30 -46.37
C HIS A 93 -16.21 4.98 -45.61
N SER A 94 -15.30 4.78 -44.65
CA SER A 94 -15.06 3.49 -44.02
C SER A 94 -15.44 3.42 -42.54
N SER A 95 -15.59 4.55 -41.84
CA SER A 95 -15.86 4.54 -40.41
C SER A 95 -17.30 4.13 -40.10
N THR A 96 -17.45 3.29 -39.08
CA THR A 96 -18.74 2.90 -38.49
C THR A 96 -19.12 3.77 -37.30
N THR A 97 -18.19 4.56 -36.76
CA THR A 97 -18.39 5.47 -35.64
C THR A 97 -18.27 6.93 -36.09
N GLY A 98 -19.09 7.80 -35.51
CA GLY A 98 -18.95 9.25 -35.69
C GLY A 98 -17.87 9.86 -34.79
N GLU A 99 -17.35 9.11 -33.82
CA GLU A 99 -16.30 9.59 -32.90
C GLU A 99 -14.94 9.11 -33.39
N ILE A 100 -13.97 10.03 -33.43
CA ILE A 100 -12.58 9.73 -33.75
C ILE A 100 -11.85 9.54 -32.44
N ASP A 101 -11.56 8.29 -32.09
CA ASP A 101 -10.85 7.94 -30.86
C ASP A 101 -9.36 8.26 -31.02
N HIS A 102 -8.94 9.37 -30.42
CA HIS A 102 -7.55 9.82 -30.40
C HIS A 102 -7.14 10.12 -28.96
N SER A 103 -5.85 9.89 -28.67
CA SER A 103 -5.26 10.35 -27.40
C SER A 103 -5.62 11.82 -27.18
N ASN A 104 -6.07 12.16 -25.96
CA ASN A 104 -6.66 13.47 -25.65
C ASN A 104 -5.79 14.68 -26.00
N ASP A 105 -4.51 14.54 -26.33
CA ASP A 105 -3.63 15.63 -26.75
C ASP A 105 -3.20 15.52 -28.21
N ALA A 106 -3.27 16.64 -28.94
CA ALA A 106 -2.72 16.86 -30.27
C ALA A 106 -1.80 18.08 -30.30
N ILE A 107 -1.10 18.24 -31.43
CA ILE A 107 -0.30 19.42 -31.73
C ILE A 107 -0.87 20.09 -32.97
N PHE A 108 -1.17 21.38 -32.87
CA PHE A 108 -1.53 22.23 -34.01
C PHE A 108 -0.37 23.16 -34.38
N VAL A 109 -0.37 23.61 -35.64
CA VAL A 109 0.52 24.66 -36.15
C VAL A 109 -0.26 25.97 -36.15
N MET A 110 0.30 26.98 -35.50
CA MET A 110 -0.21 28.35 -35.54
C MET A 110 0.18 29.00 -36.87
N LYS A 111 -0.53 30.08 -37.27
CA LYS A 111 -0.21 30.81 -38.51
C LYS A 111 1.24 31.33 -38.59
N SER A 112 1.88 31.53 -37.44
CA SER A 112 3.28 31.92 -37.34
C SER A 112 4.27 30.77 -37.62
N GLY A 113 3.80 29.53 -37.79
CA GLY A 113 4.64 28.33 -37.97
C GLY A 113 5.04 27.63 -36.66
N PHE A 114 4.69 28.17 -35.49
CA PHE A 114 4.98 27.55 -34.20
C PHE A 114 3.94 26.47 -33.84
N LEU A 115 4.36 25.53 -33.00
CA LEU A 115 3.51 24.48 -32.45
C LEU A 115 2.77 24.93 -31.19
N VAL A 116 1.53 24.48 -31.03
CA VAL A 116 0.73 24.58 -29.81
C VAL A 116 0.19 23.20 -29.43
N GLU A 117 0.39 22.80 -28.17
CA GLU A 117 -0.17 21.56 -27.61
C GLU A 117 -1.60 21.83 -27.16
N VAL A 118 -2.54 21.01 -27.64
CA VAL A 118 -3.96 21.16 -27.35
C VAL A 118 -4.54 19.84 -26.89
N ALA A 119 -5.38 19.89 -25.85
CA ALA A 119 -6.31 18.80 -25.61
C ALA A 119 -7.44 18.89 -26.65
N PHE A 120 -7.81 17.82 -27.35
CA PHE A 120 -8.82 17.89 -28.42
C PHE A 120 -9.75 16.67 -28.48
N SER A 121 -10.92 16.86 -29.08
CA SER A 121 -11.93 15.84 -29.37
C SER A 121 -12.59 16.13 -30.72
N ILE A 122 -12.79 15.10 -31.54
CA ILE A 122 -13.41 15.25 -32.87
C ILE A 122 -14.63 14.33 -32.98
N LYS A 123 -15.75 14.91 -33.40
CA LYS A 123 -16.98 14.19 -33.72
C LYS A 123 -17.46 14.51 -35.13
N CYS A 124 -17.48 13.52 -35.99
CA CYS A 124 -18.16 13.57 -37.27
C CYS A 124 -19.67 13.39 -37.08
N THR A 125 -20.46 14.31 -37.62
CA THR A 125 -21.92 14.24 -37.64
C THR A 125 -22.44 14.77 -38.98
N SER A 126 -23.75 14.88 -39.15
CA SER A 126 -24.34 15.41 -40.37
C SER A 126 -25.59 16.23 -40.08
N PHE A 127 -25.79 17.28 -40.88
CA PHE A 127 -27.00 18.10 -40.88
C PHE A 127 -27.51 18.16 -42.32
N ASP A 128 -28.79 17.85 -42.55
CA ASP A 128 -29.41 17.83 -43.88
C ASP A 128 -28.62 17.08 -44.97
N LYS A 129 -28.03 15.93 -44.61
CA LYS A 129 -27.19 15.06 -45.47
C LYS A 129 -25.79 15.62 -45.77
N TYR A 130 -25.39 16.73 -45.17
CA TYR A 130 -24.07 17.30 -45.29
C TYR A 130 -23.22 16.91 -44.07
N PRO A 131 -22.24 16.00 -44.21
CA PRO A 131 -21.38 15.62 -43.09
C PRO A 131 -20.40 16.74 -42.73
N PHE A 132 -20.08 16.87 -41.45
CA PHE A 132 -19.08 17.79 -40.94
C PHE A 132 -18.41 17.22 -39.68
N PHE A 133 -17.17 17.64 -39.44
CA PHE A 133 -16.41 17.33 -38.24
C PHE A 133 -16.52 18.50 -37.27
N LEU A 134 -17.01 18.23 -36.08
CA LEU A 134 -17.00 19.14 -34.96
C LEU A 134 -15.71 18.89 -34.16
N VAL A 135 -14.81 19.88 -34.18
CA VAL A 135 -13.50 19.83 -33.52
C VAL A 135 -13.57 20.74 -32.29
N LEU A 136 -13.43 20.14 -31.12
CA LEU A 136 -13.38 20.82 -29.83
C LEU A 136 -11.96 20.71 -29.30
N PHE A 137 -11.34 21.82 -28.88
CA PHE A 137 -9.97 21.79 -28.38
C PHE A 137 -9.68 22.90 -27.38
N ARG A 138 -8.71 22.68 -26.49
CA ARG A 138 -8.28 23.62 -25.46
C ARG A 138 -6.75 23.63 -25.41
N GLU A 139 -6.14 24.80 -25.30
CA GLU A 139 -4.69 24.93 -25.09
C GLU A 139 -4.30 24.17 -23.81
N SER A 140 -3.27 23.32 -23.88
CA SER A 140 -2.78 22.61 -22.69
C SER A 140 -2.24 23.63 -21.68
N TYR A 141 -2.52 23.42 -20.39
CA TYR A 141 -2.21 24.41 -19.33
C TYR A 141 -0.70 24.67 -19.16
N ASP A 142 0.12 23.73 -19.63
CA ASP A 142 1.57 23.87 -19.62
C ASP A 142 2.00 24.54 -20.92
N ASN A 143 2.29 25.84 -20.88
CA ASN A 143 3.05 26.57 -21.93
C ASN A 143 4.50 26.06 -22.03
N ARG A 144 4.69 24.74 -21.95
CA ARG A 144 5.98 24.07 -21.92
C ARG A 144 6.61 24.13 -23.31
N PRO A 145 7.94 24.33 -23.39
CA PRO A 145 8.65 24.21 -24.64
C PRO A 145 8.52 22.79 -25.22
N ILE A 146 7.86 22.68 -26.37
CA ILE A 146 7.79 21.45 -27.17
C ILE A 146 8.53 21.61 -28.49
N CYS A 147 9.10 20.51 -29.00
CA CYS A 147 9.53 20.38 -30.38
C CYS A 147 9.15 19.01 -30.98
N LEU A 148 8.92 19.02 -32.29
CA LEU A 148 8.60 17.84 -33.08
C LEU A 148 9.87 17.40 -33.82
N LEU A 149 10.23 16.13 -33.69
CA LEU A 149 11.44 15.54 -34.28
C LEU A 149 11.06 14.45 -35.28
N ASN A 150 11.71 14.45 -36.44
CA ASN A 150 11.60 13.33 -37.39
C ASN A 150 12.34 12.08 -36.89
N GLU A 151 12.21 10.99 -37.65
CA GLU A 151 12.85 9.68 -37.36
C GLU A 151 14.37 9.75 -37.20
N ASN A 152 15.03 10.79 -37.74
CA ASN A 152 16.46 11.03 -37.63
C ASN A 152 16.83 11.98 -36.48
N GLY A 153 15.89 12.30 -35.58
CA GLY A 153 16.08 13.24 -34.48
C GLY A 153 16.25 14.71 -34.92
N ARG A 154 15.86 15.06 -36.15
CA ARG A 154 15.93 16.46 -36.62
C ARG A 154 14.64 17.22 -36.31
N ILE A 155 14.80 18.46 -35.85
CA ILE A 155 13.68 19.34 -35.50
C ILE A 155 12.94 19.74 -36.77
N ILE A 156 11.65 19.43 -36.83
CA ILE A 156 10.76 19.80 -37.96
C ILE A 156 9.74 20.88 -37.59
N GLY A 157 9.52 21.11 -36.29
CA GLY A 157 8.68 22.19 -35.77
C GLY A 157 8.90 22.37 -34.27
N PHE A 158 8.57 23.54 -33.74
CA PHE A 158 8.72 23.82 -32.32
C PHE A 158 7.74 24.90 -31.84
N SER A 159 7.48 24.91 -30.54
CA SER A 159 6.69 25.95 -29.88
C SER A 159 7.46 27.27 -29.74
N GLN A 160 6.73 28.38 -29.57
CA GLN A 160 7.31 29.73 -29.52
C GLN A 160 8.41 29.91 -28.46
N TYR A 161 8.34 29.19 -27.34
CA TYR A 161 9.31 29.32 -26.24
C TYR A 161 10.53 28.39 -26.37
N PHE A 162 10.51 27.45 -27.31
CA PHE A 162 11.58 26.49 -27.50
C PHE A 162 12.92 27.11 -27.97
N PRO A 163 12.96 28.05 -28.93
CA PRO A 163 14.21 28.72 -29.32
C PRO A 163 14.83 29.54 -28.19
N LEU A 164 13.99 30.21 -27.40
CA LEU A 164 14.42 31.01 -26.25
C LEU A 164 15.11 30.14 -25.21
N MET A 165 14.60 28.93 -24.96
CA MET A 165 15.20 27.97 -24.05
C MET A 165 16.60 27.51 -24.50
N LEU A 166 16.84 27.46 -25.82
CA LEU A 166 18.15 27.09 -26.39
C LEU A 166 19.09 28.28 -26.58
N CYS A 167 18.63 29.52 -26.33
CA CYS A 167 19.32 30.76 -26.67
C CYS A 167 19.68 30.85 -28.17
N LEU A 168 18.81 30.36 -29.06
CA LEU A 168 19.02 30.34 -30.51
C LEU A 168 17.95 31.11 -31.27
N SER A 169 18.30 31.61 -32.45
CA SER A 169 17.32 32.17 -33.39
C SER A 169 16.53 31.07 -34.10
N GLU A 170 15.26 31.34 -34.38
CA GLU A 170 14.30 30.39 -34.99
C GLU A 170 14.82 29.75 -36.28
N ASP A 171 15.44 30.56 -37.16
CA ASP A 171 15.98 30.12 -38.46
C ASP A 171 17.08 29.06 -38.36
N LEU A 172 17.71 28.91 -37.19
CA LEU A 172 18.81 27.97 -36.97
C LEU A 172 18.34 26.61 -36.47
N LEU A 173 17.06 26.43 -36.13
CA LEU A 173 16.57 25.21 -35.48
C LEU A 173 16.02 24.18 -36.46
N ILE A 174 15.28 24.61 -37.48
CA ILE A 174 14.62 23.70 -38.42
C ILE A 174 15.67 22.86 -39.17
N ASN A 175 15.42 21.56 -39.30
CA ASN A 175 16.28 20.55 -39.91
C ASN A 175 17.63 20.29 -39.24
N LYS A 176 17.90 20.87 -38.07
CA LYS A 176 19.06 20.50 -37.26
C LYS A 176 18.77 19.29 -36.38
N SER A 177 19.80 18.49 -36.13
CA SER A 177 19.69 17.38 -35.19
C SER A 177 19.55 17.94 -33.78
N ILE A 178 18.62 17.40 -32.97
CA ILE A 178 18.51 17.78 -31.56
C ILE A 178 19.82 17.54 -30.80
N PHE A 179 20.60 16.55 -31.26
CA PHE A 179 21.89 16.19 -30.71
C PHE A 179 23.02 17.19 -31.04
N ASP A 180 22.82 18.07 -32.03
CA ASP A 180 23.80 19.11 -32.38
C ASP A 180 23.77 20.28 -31.40
N PHE A 181 22.69 20.42 -30.62
CA PHE A 181 22.50 21.53 -29.70
C PHE A 181 23.07 21.24 -28.33
N LYS A 182 23.96 22.14 -27.88
CA LYS A 182 24.30 22.27 -26.47
C LYS A 182 23.21 23.13 -25.82
N ILE A 183 22.34 22.53 -25.03
CA ILE A 183 21.23 23.23 -24.36
C ILE A 183 21.82 24.19 -23.32
N GLN A 184 21.66 25.50 -23.54
CA GLN A 184 22.13 26.56 -22.65
C GLN A 184 20.95 27.19 -21.92
N ILE A 185 20.80 26.93 -20.62
CA ILE A 185 19.69 27.51 -19.86
C ILE A 185 20.11 28.84 -19.24
N GLY A 186 19.62 29.93 -19.81
CA GLY A 186 19.65 31.24 -19.15
C GLY A 186 18.65 31.28 -18.01
N ARG A 187 19.06 31.81 -16.84
CA ARG A 187 18.14 32.12 -15.73
C ARG A 187 17.08 33.12 -16.21
N SER A 188 15.85 32.64 -16.41
CA SER A 188 14.68 33.48 -16.66
C SER A 188 14.16 34.08 -15.35
N SER A 189 14.76 35.19 -14.93
CA SER A 189 14.02 36.21 -14.20
C SER A 189 14.43 37.59 -14.72
N VAL A 190 13.54 38.15 -15.56
CA VAL A 190 13.52 39.56 -15.96
C VAL A 190 14.75 40.04 -16.74
N PHE A 191 14.72 39.94 -18.07
CA PHE A 191 15.64 40.69 -18.93
C PHE A 191 14.91 41.74 -19.78
N LYS A 192 14.94 42.97 -19.26
CA LYS A 192 14.91 44.18 -20.07
C LYS A 192 16.25 44.26 -20.83
N LYS A 193 16.18 44.08 -22.15
CA LYS A 193 17.11 44.52 -23.20
C LYS A 193 18.52 44.96 -22.73
N VAL A 194 19.43 44.02 -22.50
CA VAL A 194 20.88 44.29 -22.45
C VAL A 194 21.61 43.20 -23.24
N SER A 195 22.44 43.66 -24.18
CA SER A 195 23.35 42.86 -24.99
C SER A 195 24.57 42.48 -24.15
N THR A 196 24.86 41.19 -23.99
CA THR A 196 26.14 40.73 -23.46
C THR A 196 26.64 39.54 -24.27
N LYS A 197 27.61 39.81 -25.15
CA LYS A 197 28.52 38.81 -25.72
C LYS A 197 29.53 38.39 -24.63
N ASN A 198 29.75 37.08 -24.56
CA ASN A 198 30.90 36.40 -23.93
C ASN A 198 30.86 36.21 -22.40
N LEU A 199 30.34 35.05 -21.97
CA LEU A 199 30.73 34.37 -20.73
C LEU A 199 31.04 32.89 -21.06
N PRO A 200 32.02 32.24 -20.38
CA PRO A 200 32.39 30.84 -20.62
C PRO A 200 31.42 29.88 -19.91
N CYS A 201 31.08 28.77 -20.57
CA CYS A 201 29.94 27.91 -20.20
C CYS A 201 30.34 26.47 -19.84
N PRO A 202 29.63 25.82 -18.90
CA PRO A 202 29.86 24.43 -18.48
C PRO A 202 29.33 23.39 -19.49
N GLU A 203 29.91 22.20 -19.43
CA GLU A 203 29.68 21.06 -20.34
C GLU A 203 28.54 20.14 -19.85
N ILE A 204 27.72 19.61 -20.76
CA ILE A 204 26.59 18.71 -20.45
C ILE A 204 26.78 17.39 -21.21
N LYS A 205 26.52 16.25 -20.54
CA LYS A 205 26.55 14.88 -21.11
C LYS A 205 25.15 14.26 -21.11
N PHE A 206 24.81 13.56 -22.20
CA PHE A 206 23.55 12.81 -22.34
C PHE A 206 23.67 11.42 -21.71
N PHE A 207 22.66 11.01 -20.93
CA PHE A 207 22.50 9.64 -20.44
C PHE A 207 21.13 9.11 -20.87
N SER A 208 21.12 7.92 -21.47
CA SER A 208 19.93 7.23 -21.98
C SER A 208 19.64 6.03 -21.08
N ASP A 209 18.54 6.09 -20.32
CA ASP A 209 17.92 4.92 -19.68
C ASP A 209 16.41 5.04 -19.89
N ASN A 210 15.81 4.06 -20.57
CA ASN A 210 14.37 3.81 -20.74
C ASN A 210 13.45 5.06 -20.77
N ASP A 211 13.10 5.53 -21.98
CA ASP A 211 12.11 6.59 -22.31
C ASP A 211 12.35 8.01 -21.73
N PHE A 212 13.40 8.20 -20.94
CA PHE A 212 13.78 9.50 -20.39
C PHE A 212 15.24 9.83 -20.71
N VAL A 213 15.49 11.07 -21.07
CA VAL A 213 16.85 11.62 -21.13
C VAL A 213 17.00 12.58 -19.96
N LYS A 214 17.88 12.25 -19.03
CA LYS A 214 18.23 13.14 -17.92
C LYS A 214 19.28 14.13 -18.38
N LEU A 215 18.97 15.42 -18.33
CA LEU A 215 19.95 16.49 -18.51
C LEU A 215 20.44 16.95 -17.13
N SER A 216 21.73 16.75 -16.87
CA SER A 216 22.41 17.29 -15.69
C SER A 216 22.97 18.66 -16.01
N THR A 217 22.60 19.68 -15.23
CA THR A 217 23.23 20.99 -15.27
C THR A 217 23.83 21.33 -13.91
N SER A 218 24.79 22.26 -13.87
CA SER A 218 25.45 22.71 -12.64
C SER A 218 24.53 23.36 -11.59
N GLY A 219 23.21 23.44 -11.85
CA GLY A 219 22.22 24.02 -10.94
C GLY A 219 20.90 23.24 -10.82
N GLY A 220 20.82 21.99 -11.28
CA GLY A 220 19.62 21.16 -11.18
C GLY A 220 19.47 20.13 -12.33
N TYR A 221 18.55 19.18 -12.15
CA TYR A 221 18.16 18.21 -13.19
C TYR A 221 17.00 18.78 -13.99
N ILE A 222 17.06 18.66 -15.32
CA ILE A 222 15.90 18.84 -16.19
C ILE A 222 15.54 17.48 -16.75
N LEU A 223 14.27 17.11 -16.56
CA LEU A 223 13.72 15.90 -17.11
C LEU A 223 13.24 16.20 -18.53
N CYS A 224 13.98 15.72 -19.53
CA CYS A 224 13.48 15.68 -20.89
C CYS A 224 12.68 14.38 -21.05
N GLN A 225 11.37 14.52 -21.20
CA GLN A 225 10.52 13.38 -21.50
C GLN A 225 10.44 13.21 -23.02
N PHE A 226 10.89 12.06 -23.51
CA PHE A 226 10.60 11.63 -24.86
C PHE A 226 9.23 10.98 -24.83
N ILE A 227 8.20 11.71 -25.27
CA ILE A 227 6.89 11.10 -25.43
C ILE A 227 6.87 10.44 -26.81
N LEU A 228 7.09 9.14 -26.81
CA LEU A 228 6.85 8.26 -27.96
C LEU A 228 5.33 8.12 -28.16
N LYS A 229 4.72 9.06 -28.89
CA LYS A 229 3.34 8.88 -29.39
C LYS A 229 3.40 8.38 -30.83
N PRO A 230 3.07 7.11 -31.13
CA PRO A 230 2.89 6.66 -32.50
C PRO A 230 1.63 7.33 -33.08
N LEU A 231 1.82 8.50 -33.68
CA LEU A 231 0.79 9.21 -34.42
C LEU A 231 0.86 8.74 -35.88
N PHE A 232 -0.16 7.99 -36.32
CA PHE A 232 -0.39 7.65 -37.73
C PHE A 232 0.80 7.00 -38.48
N SER A 233 1.18 5.79 -38.03
CA SER A 233 2.06 4.82 -38.71
C SER A 233 3.52 5.22 -39.05
N LYS A 234 3.98 6.41 -38.67
CA LYS A 234 5.42 6.80 -38.71
C LYS A 234 5.91 7.25 -37.34
N SER A 235 7.13 6.86 -36.99
CA SER A 235 7.76 7.09 -35.68
C SER A 235 8.28 8.53 -35.56
N LEU A 236 7.38 9.47 -35.27
CA LEU A 236 7.74 10.85 -34.91
C LEU A 236 7.85 10.98 -33.39
N TYR A 237 8.79 11.81 -32.94
CA TYR A 237 9.07 11.99 -31.51
C TYR A 237 8.66 13.40 -31.08
N ILE A 238 7.91 13.49 -29.98
CA ILE A 238 7.61 14.75 -29.31
C ILE A 238 8.56 14.85 -28.11
N LEU A 239 9.41 15.87 -28.12
CA LEU A 239 10.23 16.21 -26.97
C LEU A 239 9.50 17.30 -26.17
N ALA A 240 9.07 16.95 -24.97
CA ALA A 240 8.48 17.88 -24.01
C ALA A 240 9.46 18.09 -22.85
N ILE A 241 9.68 19.35 -22.49
CA ILE A 241 10.61 19.71 -21.42
C ILE A 241 9.80 20.20 -20.24
N THR A 242 9.85 19.45 -19.13
CA THR A 242 9.15 19.80 -17.89
C THR A 242 10.16 20.29 -16.85
N HIS A 243 9.77 21.32 -16.11
CA HIS A 243 10.65 22.02 -15.18
C HIS A 243 10.40 21.66 -13.70
N ASP A 244 9.42 20.80 -13.40
CA ASP A 244 8.91 20.53 -12.05
C ASP A 244 8.54 19.03 -11.82
N ASP A 245 8.85 18.51 -10.63
CA ASP A 245 8.51 17.16 -10.15
C ASP A 245 6.99 16.96 -9.95
N ILE A 246 6.22 18.05 -9.83
CA ILE A 246 4.75 17.99 -9.73
C ILE A 246 4.14 17.54 -11.07
N SER A 247 4.64 18.07 -12.19
CA SER A 247 4.23 17.67 -13.54
C SER A 247 4.61 16.21 -13.84
N LYS A 248 5.72 15.71 -13.29
CA LYS A 248 6.16 14.31 -13.40
C LYS A 248 5.12 13.34 -12.82
N ASN A 249 4.55 13.63 -11.65
CA ASN A 249 3.57 12.74 -11.02
C ASN A 249 2.20 12.76 -11.73
N ALA A 250 1.75 13.94 -12.19
CA ALA A 250 0.52 14.05 -12.98
C ALA A 250 0.64 13.29 -14.32
N VAL A 251 1.79 13.39 -14.98
CA VAL A 251 2.07 12.67 -16.24
C VAL A 251 2.22 11.17 -16.01
N LEU A 252 2.92 10.72 -14.97
CA LEU A 252 3.03 9.29 -14.62
C LEU A 252 1.66 8.67 -14.32
N THR A 253 0.75 9.43 -13.71
CA THR A 253 -0.61 8.98 -13.41
C THR A 253 -1.44 8.79 -14.69
N ASN A 254 -1.36 9.74 -15.63
CA ASN A 254 -2.03 9.64 -16.94
C ASN A 254 -1.47 8.54 -17.85
N LEU A 255 -0.16 8.28 -17.79
CA LEU A 255 0.48 7.22 -18.58
C LEU A 255 0.13 5.83 -18.05
N ARG A 256 0.02 5.70 -16.72
CA ARG A 256 -0.35 4.43 -16.07
C ARG A 256 -1.78 4.03 -16.42
N SER A 257 -2.72 4.99 -16.43
CA SER A 257 -4.10 4.72 -16.89
C SER A 257 -4.17 4.31 -18.37
N HIS A 258 -3.33 4.89 -19.24
CA HIS A 258 -3.32 4.54 -20.66
C HIS A 258 -2.64 3.18 -20.95
N LEU A 259 -1.64 2.79 -20.16
CA LEU A 259 -0.98 1.48 -20.27
C LEU A 259 -1.85 0.34 -19.72
N GLU A 260 -2.71 0.61 -18.74
CA GLU A 260 -3.69 -0.34 -18.22
C GLU A 260 -4.82 -0.63 -19.23
N ASP A 261 -5.21 0.35 -20.05
CA ASP A 261 -6.20 0.17 -21.12
C ASP A 261 -5.68 -0.62 -22.35
N LEU A 262 -4.35 -0.70 -22.53
CA LEU A 262 -3.71 -1.36 -23.67
C LEU A 262 -3.34 -2.84 -23.44
N ASN A 263 -3.53 -3.37 -22.23
CA ASN A 263 -3.22 -4.77 -21.88
C ASN A 263 -4.47 -5.54 -21.41
N PRO A 264 -5.32 -6.04 -22.32
CA PRO A 264 -6.17 -7.19 -21.99
C PRO A 264 -5.28 -8.45 -22.04
N ILE A 265 -4.91 -8.98 -20.88
CA ILE A 265 -4.21 -10.27 -20.78
C ILE A 265 -5.16 -11.37 -21.25
N ASP A 266 -4.79 -12.03 -22.34
CA ASP A 266 -5.40 -13.27 -22.84
C ASP A 266 -4.65 -14.46 -22.20
N ASP A 267 -5.32 -15.17 -21.30
CA ASP A 267 -4.75 -16.14 -20.35
C ASP A 267 -4.45 -17.54 -20.94
N ASN A 268 -4.26 -17.67 -22.25
CA ASN A 268 -4.03 -18.97 -22.88
C ASN A 268 -2.93 -18.94 -23.94
N LEU A 269 -1.65 -18.98 -23.54
CA LEU A 269 -0.55 -19.48 -24.39
C LEU A 269 0.79 -19.51 -23.62
N GLN A 270 1.03 -20.54 -22.80
CA GLN A 270 2.38 -21.08 -22.56
C GLN A 270 2.31 -22.56 -22.17
N GLU A 271 2.29 -23.43 -23.19
CA GLU A 271 2.80 -24.80 -23.10
C GLU A 271 3.58 -25.06 -24.41
N GLU A 272 4.66 -25.84 -24.30
CA GLU A 272 5.64 -26.22 -25.35
C GLU A 272 6.73 -25.19 -25.70
N VAL A 273 7.97 -25.46 -25.30
CA VAL A 273 8.97 -26.13 -26.15
C VAL A 273 10.19 -26.48 -25.29
N ALA A 274 10.56 -27.75 -25.28
CA ALA A 274 11.79 -28.28 -24.72
C ALA A 274 12.70 -28.85 -25.84
N HIS A 275 13.99 -28.96 -25.49
CA HIS A 275 15.09 -29.78 -26.08
C HIS A 275 16.05 -29.11 -27.07
N SER A 276 17.33 -28.99 -26.67
CA SER A 276 18.47 -29.80 -27.17
C SER A 276 19.80 -29.42 -26.44
N PRO A 277 20.86 -30.27 -26.38
CA PRO A 277 21.76 -30.39 -25.21
C PRO A 277 23.30 -30.17 -25.43
N ILE A 278 24.05 -30.11 -24.30
CA ILE A 278 25.45 -30.59 -24.00
C ILE A 278 26.64 -29.86 -24.71
N PRO A 279 27.90 -29.78 -24.17
CA PRO A 279 28.55 -30.60 -23.12
C PRO A 279 29.34 -29.92 -21.97
N ASP A 280 29.44 -30.69 -20.88
CA ASP A 280 30.58 -31.01 -19.98
C ASP A 280 31.85 -30.14 -19.98
N ILE A 281 32.21 -29.59 -18.81
CA ILE A 281 33.61 -29.47 -18.34
C ILE A 281 33.68 -29.72 -16.81
N GLU A 282 34.73 -30.44 -16.44
CA GLU A 282 35.04 -31.16 -15.21
C GLU A 282 35.14 -30.31 -13.91
N LEU A 283 34.63 -30.91 -12.82
CA LEU A 283 34.87 -30.52 -11.43
C LEU A 283 36.14 -31.20 -10.91
N THR A 284 37.09 -30.39 -10.43
CA THR A 284 38.16 -30.86 -9.55
C THR A 284 37.68 -30.87 -8.10
N THR A 285 37.90 -32.01 -7.47
CA THR A 285 37.61 -32.33 -6.08
C THR A 285 38.64 -31.70 -5.13
N THR A 286 38.21 -31.26 -3.96
CA THR A 286 38.98 -31.47 -2.72
C THR A 286 38.07 -31.40 -1.49
N ASN A 287 38.21 -32.46 -0.69
CA ASN A 287 37.63 -32.78 0.60
C ASN A 287 37.54 -31.62 1.61
N VAL A 288 36.52 -31.64 2.49
CA VAL A 288 36.65 -31.81 3.96
C VAL A 288 35.25 -32.02 4.57
N GLY A 289 35.11 -33.02 5.46
CA GLY A 289 34.27 -32.88 6.66
C GLY A 289 32.97 -33.67 6.73
N ASN A 290 33.05 -34.99 6.97
CA ASN A 290 31.95 -35.80 7.48
C ASN A 290 31.61 -35.43 8.93
N VAL A 291 30.35 -35.05 9.20
CA VAL A 291 29.69 -35.32 10.49
C VAL A 291 28.27 -35.81 10.20
N SER A 292 27.93 -36.91 10.88
CA SER A 292 26.76 -37.77 10.76
C SER A 292 25.41 -37.07 10.93
N ASN A 293 24.46 -37.40 10.05
CA ASN A 293 23.04 -37.34 10.37
C ASN A 293 22.39 -38.68 10.00
N ASN A 294 22.01 -39.42 11.04
CA ASN A 294 21.16 -40.59 10.96
C ASN A 294 19.68 -40.16 11.03
N GLU A 295 18.89 -40.81 10.18
CA GLU A 295 17.49 -41.17 10.35
C GLU A 295 16.43 -40.05 10.42
N ILE A 296 15.61 -39.97 9.36
CA ILE A 296 14.17 -40.28 9.39
C ILE A 296 13.73 -40.60 7.96
N LYS A 297 13.48 -41.89 7.69
CA LYS A 297 12.74 -42.35 6.50
C LYS A 297 11.25 -42.26 6.82
N GLN A 298 10.52 -41.31 6.23
CA GLN A 298 9.05 -41.36 6.23
C GLN A 298 8.55 -42.15 5.02
N LYS A 299 8.00 -43.34 5.33
CA LYS A 299 7.15 -44.15 4.46
C LYS A 299 5.86 -43.40 4.15
N ILE A 300 5.62 -43.12 2.87
CA ILE A 300 4.29 -42.80 2.35
C ILE A 300 3.48 -44.10 2.32
N VAL A 301 2.62 -44.29 3.31
CA VAL A 301 1.58 -45.34 3.30
C VAL A 301 0.29 -44.69 2.78
N LYS A 302 -0.07 -45.03 1.54
CA LYS A 302 -1.43 -44.84 1.01
C LYS A 302 -2.40 -45.62 1.90
N LYS A 303 -3.35 -44.93 2.53
CA LYS A 303 -4.42 -45.55 3.30
C LYS A 303 -5.73 -45.35 2.54
N GLU A 304 -6.14 -46.39 1.83
CA GLU A 304 -7.47 -46.51 1.24
C GLU A 304 -8.53 -46.57 2.35
N VAL A 305 -9.62 -45.84 2.14
CA VAL A 305 -10.79 -45.80 3.02
C VAL A 305 -11.76 -46.92 2.61
N PRO A 306 -12.15 -47.85 3.49
CA PRO A 306 -13.15 -48.85 3.15
C PRO A 306 -14.57 -48.29 3.33
N ILE A 307 -15.33 -48.31 2.24
CA ILE A 307 -16.78 -48.08 2.20
C ILE A 307 -17.48 -49.24 2.94
N LYS A 308 -18.02 -48.97 4.13
CA LYS A 308 -18.92 -49.90 4.83
C LYS A 308 -20.36 -49.71 4.36
N LYS A 309 -20.84 -50.67 3.57
CA LYS A 309 -22.27 -50.97 3.34
C LYS A 309 -22.92 -51.37 4.69
N LEU A 310 -23.97 -50.65 5.10
CA LEU A 310 -24.87 -51.10 6.17
C LEU A 310 -25.99 -51.93 5.54
N LYS A 311 -26.00 -53.24 5.83
CA LYS A 311 -27.06 -54.18 5.49
C LYS A 311 -28.26 -53.98 6.43
N LEU A 312 -29.45 -53.97 5.84
CA LEU A 312 -30.74 -54.17 6.49
C LEU A 312 -30.80 -55.54 7.17
N LEU A 313 -31.21 -55.55 8.44
CA LEU A 313 -31.63 -56.73 9.20
C LEU A 313 -33.13 -56.58 9.51
N THR A 314 -33.97 -57.11 8.63
CA THR A 314 -35.32 -57.55 8.97
C THR A 314 -35.24 -59.03 9.30
N LYS A 315 -35.26 -59.37 10.60
CA LYS A 315 -35.49 -60.75 11.06
C LYS A 315 -37.00 -60.99 11.08
N SER A 316 -37.46 -61.80 10.14
CA SER A 316 -38.74 -62.51 10.19
C SER A 316 -38.57 -63.74 11.08
N ASN A 317 -39.33 -63.82 12.16
CA ASN A 317 -39.57 -65.09 12.85
C ASN A 317 -40.91 -65.65 12.34
N GLN A 318 -40.83 -66.65 11.47
CA GLN A 318 -41.90 -67.62 11.27
C GLN A 318 -41.77 -68.68 12.36
N VAL A 319 -42.82 -68.85 13.16
CA VAL A 319 -42.98 -70.03 14.02
C VAL A 319 -44.07 -70.89 13.39
N HIS A 320 -43.69 -72.14 13.17
CA HIS A 320 -44.48 -73.24 12.64
C HIS A 320 -45.22 -73.91 13.80
N TYR A 321 -46.52 -74.20 13.65
CA TYR A 321 -47.23 -75.21 14.44
C TYR A 321 -48.03 -76.11 13.48
N PRO A 322 -48.08 -77.43 13.73
CA PRO A 322 -48.76 -78.40 12.86
C PRO A 322 -50.18 -78.74 13.35
N GLY A 323 -51.02 -79.18 12.41
CA GLY A 323 -51.83 -80.41 12.54
C GLY A 323 -53.11 -80.39 13.38
N GLU A 324 -54.24 -80.37 12.63
CA GLU A 324 -55.44 -81.23 12.72
C GLU A 324 -56.34 -81.30 13.98
N ASP A 325 -57.62 -81.06 13.67
CA ASP A 325 -58.86 -81.76 14.06
C ASP A 325 -59.31 -81.79 15.53
N ASN A 326 -60.40 -81.06 15.81
CA ASN A 326 -61.71 -81.65 16.14
C ASN A 326 -62.78 -80.57 16.45
N GLU A 327 -63.99 -80.90 15.98
CA GLU A 327 -65.33 -80.68 16.57
C GLU A 327 -65.57 -79.45 17.48
N GLN A 328 -66.43 -78.51 17.09
CA GLN A 328 -67.90 -78.55 17.19
C GLN A 328 -68.40 -77.85 18.47
N ASP A 329 -69.36 -76.95 18.27
CA ASP A 329 -70.19 -76.27 19.26
C ASP A 329 -69.51 -75.41 20.33
N ILE A 330 -69.56 -74.09 20.14
CA ILE A 330 -70.18 -73.15 21.08
C ILE A 330 -70.74 -71.97 20.28
N LYS A 331 -72.07 -71.99 20.12
CA LYS A 331 -72.90 -70.86 19.75
C LYS A 331 -72.96 -69.85 20.91
N ASN A 332 -73.08 -68.59 20.52
CA ASN A 332 -73.68 -67.47 21.28
C ASN A 332 -72.86 -66.84 22.40
N THR A 333 -71.94 -65.94 22.02
CA THR A 333 -71.91 -64.58 22.58
C THR A 333 -71.25 -63.64 21.58
N SER A 334 -72.03 -63.08 20.66
CA SER A 334 -71.63 -61.93 19.84
C SER A 334 -71.65 -60.68 20.71
N ILE A 335 -70.61 -60.51 21.53
CA ILE A 335 -70.32 -59.26 22.23
C ILE A 335 -69.38 -58.44 21.33
N ASP A 336 -69.89 -57.33 20.80
CA ASP A 336 -69.23 -56.18 20.17
C ASP A 336 -67.75 -56.36 19.70
N MET A 337 -67.55 -56.95 18.51
CA MET A 337 -66.24 -56.90 17.82
C MET A 337 -65.90 -55.51 17.24
N THR A 338 -66.82 -54.56 17.24
CA THR A 338 -66.62 -53.16 16.81
C THR A 338 -65.64 -52.41 17.71
N ASN A 339 -65.55 -52.75 19.01
CA ASN A 339 -64.63 -52.10 19.94
C ASN A 339 -63.14 -52.45 19.71
N SER A 340 -62.83 -53.60 19.08
CA SER A 340 -61.44 -54.04 18.90
C SER A 340 -60.68 -53.29 17.80
N GLN A 341 -61.37 -52.94 16.71
CA GLN A 341 -60.79 -52.19 15.59
C GLN A 341 -60.51 -50.74 15.98
N ASP A 342 -61.43 -50.11 16.71
CA ASP A 342 -61.25 -48.76 17.23
C ASP A 342 -60.11 -48.66 18.25
N LEU A 343 -59.95 -49.68 19.11
CA LEU A 343 -58.83 -49.74 20.06
C LEU A 343 -57.47 -49.88 19.35
N SER A 344 -57.37 -50.73 18.31
CA SER A 344 -56.12 -50.90 17.56
C SER A 344 -55.69 -49.64 16.81
N LYS A 345 -56.68 -48.89 16.30
CA LYS A 345 -56.48 -47.62 15.58
C LYS A 345 -56.05 -46.52 16.55
N PHE A 346 -56.67 -46.47 17.72
CA PHE A 346 -56.30 -45.56 18.81
C PHE A 346 -54.86 -45.79 19.30
N ILE A 347 -54.46 -47.06 19.51
CA ILE A 347 -53.09 -47.40 19.93
C ILE A 347 -52.07 -46.99 18.85
N LYS A 348 -52.35 -47.25 17.57
CA LYS A 348 -51.46 -46.84 16.46
C LYS A 348 -51.30 -45.32 16.37
N ASP A 349 -52.39 -44.58 16.51
CA ASP A 349 -52.36 -43.12 16.48
C ASP A 349 -51.54 -42.58 17.67
N HIS A 350 -51.75 -43.08 18.89
CA HIS A 350 -50.98 -42.71 20.08
C HIS A 350 -49.47 -42.98 19.90
N LEU A 351 -49.10 -44.16 19.41
CA LEU A 351 -47.69 -44.52 19.19
C LEU A 351 -47.03 -43.59 18.16
N TRP A 352 -47.77 -43.23 17.11
CA TRP A 352 -47.29 -42.34 16.06
C TRP A 352 -46.99 -40.93 16.59
N TRP A 353 -47.84 -40.39 17.48
CA TRP A 353 -47.63 -39.10 18.12
C TRP A 353 -46.37 -39.04 18.98
N GLU A 354 -46.12 -40.07 19.80
CA GLU A 354 -44.92 -40.11 20.64
C GLU A 354 -43.63 -40.20 19.81
N ILE A 355 -43.67 -40.93 18.69
CA ILE A 355 -42.55 -40.99 17.74
C ILE A 355 -42.30 -39.61 17.11
N TYR A 356 -43.35 -38.88 16.70
CA TYR A 356 -43.18 -37.55 16.09
C TYR A 356 -42.66 -36.51 17.10
N LEU A 357 -43.23 -36.48 18.30
CA LEU A 357 -42.81 -35.57 19.37
C LEU A 357 -41.38 -35.85 19.84
N SER A 358 -40.99 -37.13 19.96
CA SER A 358 -39.61 -37.49 20.30
C SER A 358 -38.63 -37.04 19.21
N LYS A 359 -39.00 -37.14 17.93
CA LYS A 359 -38.21 -36.63 16.81
C LYS A 359 -38.04 -35.11 16.86
N ILE A 360 -39.12 -34.36 17.11
CA ILE A 360 -39.08 -32.89 17.26
C ILE A 360 -38.18 -32.49 18.44
N ARG A 361 -38.37 -33.11 19.62
CA ARG A 361 -37.51 -32.87 20.79
C ARG A 361 -36.04 -33.15 20.52
N ARG A 362 -35.74 -34.22 19.79
CA ARG A 362 -34.37 -34.54 19.39
C ARG A 362 -33.79 -33.46 18.49
N GLN A 363 -34.55 -32.98 17.50
CA GLN A 363 -34.09 -31.90 16.61
C GLN A 363 -33.83 -30.59 17.36
N PHE A 364 -34.69 -30.20 18.31
CA PHE A 364 -34.44 -29.01 19.13
C PHE A 364 -33.22 -29.16 20.05
N ARG A 365 -32.97 -30.35 20.61
CA ARG A 365 -31.73 -30.61 21.35
C ARG A 365 -30.50 -30.47 20.46
N ILE A 366 -30.54 -31.05 19.25
CA ILE A 366 -29.47 -30.93 18.26
C ILE A 366 -29.24 -29.46 17.89
N PHE A 367 -30.31 -28.72 17.62
CA PHE A 367 -30.25 -27.28 17.31
C PHE A 367 -29.60 -26.47 18.43
N LYS A 368 -29.98 -26.72 19.70
CA LYS A 368 -29.37 -26.07 20.87
C LYS A 368 -27.86 -26.30 20.93
N TRP A 369 -27.42 -27.55 20.74
CA TRP A 369 -25.99 -27.89 20.77
C TRP A 369 -25.23 -27.28 19.60
N ILE A 370 -25.80 -27.29 18.40
CA ILE A 370 -25.13 -26.71 17.22
C ILE A 370 -24.99 -25.19 17.36
N LEU A 371 -26.02 -24.50 17.87
CA LEU A 371 -25.93 -23.07 18.17
C LEU A 371 -24.87 -22.77 19.23
N PHE A 372 -24.75 -23.61 20.26
CA PHE A 372 -23.70 -23.47 21.26
C PHE A 372 -22.30 -23.63 20.66
N PHE A 373 -22.09 -24.71 19.88
CA PHE A 373 -20.82 -24.95 19.22
C PHE A 373 -20.47 -23.86 18.21
N SER A 374 -21.44 -23.32 17.47
CA SER A 374 -21.16 -22.21 16.55
C SER A 374 -20.67 -20.95 17.28
N ILE A 375 -21.24 -20.65 18.46
CA ILE A 375 -20.80 -19.51 19.27
C ILE A 375 -19.39 -19.75 19.81
N ILE A 376 -19.10 -20.96 20.30
CA ILE A 376 -17.75 -21.34 20.72
C ILE A 376 -16.76 -21.21 19.57
N THR A 377 -17.10 -21.71 18.39
CA THR A 377 -16.24 -21.63 17.20
C THR A 377 -15.92 -20.18 16.85
N ILE A 378 -16.91 -19.28 16.88
CA ILE A 378 -16.69 -17.83 16.64
C ILE A 378 -15.75 -17.23 17.70
N ILE A 379 -15.96 -17.54 18.99
CA ILE A 379 -15.10 -17.04 20.07
C ILE A 379 -13.66 -17.56 19.91
N THR A 380 -13.49 -18.85 19.61
CA THR A 380 -12.17 -19.47 19.42
C THR A 380 -11.46 -18.87 18.21
N THR A 381 -12.14 -18.69 17.08
CA THR A 381 -11.56 -18.05 15.90
C THR A 381 -11.15 -16.60 16.18
N ASN A 382 -11.96 -15.83 16.90
CA ASN A 382 -11.59 -14.48 17.34
C ASN A 382 -10.35 -14.49 18.25
N GLY A 383 -10.26 -15.46 19.16
CA GLY A 383 -9.08 -15.63 20.02
C GLY A 383 -7.82 -15.96 19.23
N ILE A 384 -7.92 -16.82 18.20
CA ILE A 384 -6.80 -17.17 17.31
C ILE A 384 -6.36 -15.95 16.51
N ILE A 385 -7.30 -15.21 15.89
CA ILE A 385 -6.99 -14.01 15.12
C ILE A 385 -6.30 -12.98 16.03
N LEU A 386 -6.85 -12.71 17.21
CA LEU A 386 -6.25 -11.78 18.17
C LEU A 386 -4.84 -12.23 18.59
N GLY A 387 -4.67 -13.51 18.94
CA GLY A 387 -3.37 -14.04 19.35
C GLY A 387 -2.31 -13.95 18.25
N PHE A 388 -2.70 -14.28 17.01
CA PHE A 388 -1.83 -14.14 15.85
C PHE A 388 -1.46 -12.67 15.60
N THR A 389 -2.46 -11.78 15.56
CA THR A 389 -2.24 -10.34 15.37
C THR A 389 -1.33 -9.76 16.45
N LEU A 390 -1.52 -10.12 17.73
CA LEU A 390 -0.66 -9.66 18.83
C LEU A 390 0.78 -10.15 18.67
N SER A 391 0.97 -11.44 18.34
CA SER A 391 2.28 -12.03 18.12
C SER A 391 3.03 -11.31 17.00
N GLU A 392 2.41 -11.21 15.81
CA GLU A 392 3.06 -10.63 14.64
C GLU A 392 3.25 -9.12 14.77
N THR A 393 2.32 -8.40 15.40
CA THR A 393 2.51 -6.98 15.67
C THR A 393 3.66 -6.75 16.65
N ASN A 394 3.82 -7.57 17.70
CA ASN A 394 4.96 -7.44 18.60
C ASN A 394 6.29 -7.64 17.89
N LYS A 395 6.34 -8.55 16.91
CA LYS A 395 7.53 -8.76 16.07
C LYS A 395 7.77 -7.59 15.11
N ALA A 396 6.73 -7.10 14.43
CA ALA A 396 6.81 -5.92 13.55
C ALA A 396 7.07 -4.62 14.32
N ASN A 397 6.74 -4.59 15.62
CA ASN A 397 7.03 -3.47 16.47
C ASN A 397 8.53 -3.37 16.82
N ASN A 398 9.30 -4.44 16.67
CA ASN A 398 10.75 -4.39 16.82
C ASN A 398 11.40 -3.87 15.52
N ILE A 399 11.89 -2.64 15.57
CA ILE A 399 12.62 -1.95 14.49
C ILE A 399 14.08 -1.69 14.87
N ASN A 400 14.61 -2.49 15.82
CA ASN A 400 15.99 -2.35 16.29
C ASN A 400 16.99 -2.45 15.13
N SER A 401 16.71 -3.27 14.11
CA SER A 401 17.53 -3.38 12.90
C SER A 401 17.87 -2.04 12.26
N LEU A 402 16.84 -1.23 11.98
CA LEU A 402 16.95 0.09 11.40
C LEU A 402 17.65 1.06 12.36
N LYS A 403 17.27 1.02 13.65
CA LYS A 403 17.85 1.90 14.68
C LYS A 403 19.35 1.64 14.86
N GLU A 404 19.72 0.41 15.20
CA GLU A 404 21.10 0.01 15.49
C GLU A 404 22.02 0.20 14.29
N THR A 405 21.56 -0.13 13.08
CA THR A 405 22.35 0.11 11.86
C THR A 405 22.62 1.60 11.66
N GLY A 406 21.61 2.45 11.89
CA GLY A 406 21.77 3.90 11.87
C GLY A 406 22.81 4.38 12.88
N LEU A 407 22.76 3.87 14.11
CA LEU A 407 23.67 4.25 15.21
C LEU A 407 25.10 3.76 15.01
N ILE A 408 25.29 2.56 14.48
CA ILE A 408 26.59 2.01 14.11
C ILE A 408 27.27 2.90 13.09
N LEU A 409 26.57 3.22 12.01
CA LEU A 409 27.12 4.04 10.93
C LEU A 409 27.40 5.47 11.40
N ASP A 410 26.52 6.04 12.22
CA ASP A 410 26.75 7.33 12.89
C ASP A 410 28.00 7.31 13.79
N THR A 411 28.20 6.21 14.52
CA THR A 411 29.35 6.00 15.40
C THR A 411 30.64 5.83 14.62
N MET A 412 30.64 5.06 13.53
CA MET A 412 31.80 4.92 12.64
C MET A 412 32.22 6.27 12.04
N ILE A 413 31.26 7.09 11.60
CA ILE A 413 31.53 8.47 11.15
C ILE A 413 32.04 9.34 12.30
N GLY A 414 31.49 9.16 13.51
CA GLY A 414 31.98 9.81 14.73
C GLY A 414 33.45 9.49 15.02
N ILE A 415 33.84 8.22 14.92
CA ILE A 415 35.22 7.73 15.05
C ILE A 415 36.10 8.44 14.03
N SER A 416 35.70 8.47 12.75
CA SER A 416 36.49 9.14 11.72
C SER A 416 36.63 10.65 11.95
N ASN A 417 35.54 11.30 12.32
CA ASN A 417 35.54 12.73 12.58
C ASN A 417 36.47 13.10 13.75
N ASN A 418 36.56 12.25 14.78
CA ASN A 418 37.49 12.44 15.90
C ASN A 418 38.93 12.08 15.53
N ALA A 419 39.16 11.04 14.72
CA ALA A 419 40.50 10.72 14.21
C ALA A 419 41.09 11.91 13.42
N MET A 420 40.31 12.51 12.51
CA MET A 420 40.74 13.70 11.77
C MET A 420 40.98 14.90 12.70
N LYS A 421 40.12 15.09 13.71
CA LYS A 421 40.30 16.14 14.72
C LYS A 421 41.59 15.96 15.52
N MET A 422 41.94 14.73 15.88
CA MET A 422 43.20 14.39 16.56
C MET A 422 44.41 14.68 15.66
N ASP A 423 44.36 14.33 14.37
CA ASP A 423 45.46 14.66 13.43
C ASP A 423 45.69 16.18 13.33
N ILE A 424 44.61 16.95 13.22
CA ILE A 424 44.67 18.41 13.20
C ILE A 424 45.28 18.96 14.50
N TYR A 425 44.95 18.38 15.66
CA TYR A 425 45.52 18.77 16.95
C TYR A 425 46.99 18.45 17.09
N ALA A 426 47.43 17.28 16.60
CA ALA A 426 48.85 16.93 16.57
C ALA A 426 49.64 17.93 15.72
N PHE A 427 49.13 18.28 14.53
CA PHE A 427 49.80 19.21 13.64
C PHE A 427 49.82 20.65 14.18
N SER A 428 48.69 21.13 14.72
CA SER A 428 48.57 22.48 15.28
C SER A 428 49.30 22.66 16.61
N LYS A 429 49.97 21.61 17.12
CA LYS A 429 50.62 21.59 18.45
C LYS A 429 49.66 22.00 19.55
N ALA A 430 48.41 21.53 19.46
CA ALA A 430 47.41 21.77 20.49
C ALA A 430 47.88 21.20 21.84
N SER A 431 47.30 21.69 22.94
CA SER A 431 47.67 21.23 24.28
C SER A 431 47.51 19.71 24.43
N SER A 432 48.40 19.08 25.21
CA SER A 432 48.31 17.64 25.53
C SER A 432 46.96 17.23 26.12
N ASN A 433 46.28 18.15 26.81
CA ASN A 433 44.92 17.96 27.34
C ASN A 433 43.86 17.82 26.23
N SER A 434 43.99 18.54 25.12
CA SER A 434 43.06 18.41 23.98
C SER A 434 43.23 17.07 23.27
N ILE A 435 44.48 16.61 23.16
CA ILE A 435 44.86 15.31 22.60
C ILE A 435 44.31 14.17 23.47
N SER A 436 44.54 14.20 24.78
CA SER A 436 44.05 13.16 25.70
C SER A 436 42.53 13.08 25.74
N LYS A 437 41.83 14.24 25.71
CA LYS A 437 40.36 14.29 25.59
C LYS A 437 39.85 13.69 24.29
N GLY A 438 40.54 13.94 23.17
CA GLY A 438 40.22 13.35 21.87
C GLY A 438 40.34 11.83 21.90
N ALA A 439 41.46 11.32 22.41
CA ALA A 439 41.69 9.88 22.56
C ALA A 439 40.65 9.22 23.48
N ALA A 440 40.32 9.83 24.62
CA ALA A 440 39.29 9.31 25.52
C ALA A 440 37.91 9.26 24.85
N LYS A 441 37.51 10.31 24.10
CA LYS A 441 36.25 10.32 23.34
C LYS A 441 36.23 9.25 22.25
N MET A 442 37.37 9.01 21.59
CA MET A 442 37.53 7.97 20.59
C MET A 442 37.36 6.57 21.19
N SER A 443 37.97 6.28 22.34
CA SER A 443 37.80 5.01 23.06
C SER A 443 36.34 4.74 23.41
N ILE A 444 35.60 5.76 23.88
CA ILE A 444 34.15 5.62 24.17
C ILE A 444 33.37 5.22 22.90
N PHE A 445 33.69 5.78 21.74
CA PHE A 445 33.03 5.40 20.49
C PHE A 445 33.40 3.99 20.03
N ILE A 446 34.64 3.56 20.23
CA ILE A 446 35.09 2.20 19.90
C ILE A 446 34.36 1.18 20.78
N ASP A 447 34.31 1.40 22.09
CA ASP A 447 33.59 0.53 23.03
C ASP A 447 32.09 0.47 22.70
N SER A 448 31.49 1.62 22.34
CA SER A 448 30.10 1.66 21.89
C SER A 448 29.87 0.90 20.59
N LEU A 449 30.78 1.00 19.62
CA LEU A 449 30.70 0.27 18.36
C LEU A 449 30.81 -1.25 18.61
N GLN A 450 31.72 -1.67 19.49
CA GLN A 450 31.90 -3.06 19.87
C GLN A 450 30.63 -3.63 20.49
N ASN A 451 30.01 -2.91 21.44
CA ASN A 451 28.76 -3.33 22.08
C ASN A 451 27.61 -3.48 21.07
N MET A 452 27.38 -2.48 20.21
CA MET A 452 26.35 -2.53 19.17
C MET A 452 26.60 -3.66 18.16
N THR A 453 27.88 -3.95 17.84
CA THR A 453 28.24 -5.06 16.96
C THR A 453 27.84 -6.40 17.56
N GLN A 454 28.09 -6.61 18.85
CA GLN A 454 27.73 -7.85 19.55
C GLN A 454 26.20 -8.01 19.68
N GLU A 455 25.49 -6.92 19.98
CA GLU A 455 24.02 -6.91 20.03
C GLU A 455 23.41 -7.25 18.66
N MET A 456 23.91 -6.63 17.59
CA MET A 456 23.50 -6.91 16.22
C MET A 456 23.74 -8.39 15.84
N LEU A 457 24.89 -8.97 16.21
CA LEU A 457 25.18 -10.38 15.97
C LEU A 457 24.20 -11.33 16.67
N GLY A 458 23.76 -10.97 17.89
CA GLY A 458 22.75 -11.72 18.63
C GLY A 458 21.37 -11.71 17.97
N GLU A 459 21.00 -10.58 17.35
CA GLU A 459 19.69 -10.41 16.70
C GLU A 459 19.65 -10.80 15.22
N LEU A 460 20.80 -11.00 14.58
CA LEU A 460 20.93 -11.18 13.12
C LEU A 460 19.99 -12.25 12.54
N SER A 461 19.80 -13.36 13.25
CA SER A 461 18.91 -14.45 12.80
C SER A 461 17.45 -14.03 12.62
N THR A 462 17.02 -12.98 13.34
CA THR A 462 15.64 -12.48 13.28
C THR A 462 15.39 -11.58 12.06
N TRP A 463 16.43 -11.17 11.33
CA TRP A 463 16.34 -10.23 10.21
C TRP A 463 16.30 -10.92 8.83
N ASN A 464 16.23 -12.25 8.79
CA ASN A 464 16.23 -13.03 7.56
C ASN A 464 15.01 -12.79 6.64
N TYR A 465 13.94 -12.16 7.14
CA TYR A 465 12.79 -11.76 6.32
C TYR A 465 13.13 -10.65 5.33
N CYS A 466 14.20 -9.90 5.59
CA CYS A 466 14.49 -8.70 4.85
C CYS A 466 15.47 -8.95 3.70
N PRO A 467 15.22 -8.48 2.46
CA PRO A 467 16.19 -8.59 1.38
C PRO A 467 17.54 -7.92 1.70
N SER A 468 17.53 -6.84 2.49
CA SER A 468 18.77 -6.19 2.94
C SER A 468 19.62 -7.04 3.87
N PHE A 469 19.13 -8.20 4.33
CA PHE A 469 19.91 -9.18 5.07
C PHE A 469 21.20 -9.56 4.33
N SER A 470 21.21 -9.49 3.00
CA SER A 470 22.43 -9.69 2.20
C SER A 470 23.54 -8.70 2.54
N PHE A 471 23.24 -7.45 2.90
CA PHE A 471 24.26 -6.46 3.25
C PHE A 471 25.06 -6.85 4.51
N TYR A 472 24.45 -7.61 5.42
CA TYR A 472 25.08 -8.03 6.68
C TYR A 472 25.89 -9.32 6.53
N VAL A 473 25.51 -10.20 5.60
CA VAL A 473 26.11 -11.55 5.49
C VAL A 473 26.90 -11.75 4.20
N LYS A 474 26.48 -11.12 3.09
CA LYS A 474 27.13 -11.27 1.77
C LYS A 474 28.13 -10.15 1.55
N ASN A 475 29.23 -10.50 0.88
CA ASN A 475 30.31 -9.57 0.56
C ASN A 475 29.94 -8.66 -0.62
N GLU A 476 29.12 -7.64 -0.33
CA GLU A 476 28.54 -6.73 -1.32
C GLU A 476 29.09 -5.30 -1.21
N ILE A 477 29.51 -4.86 -0.03
CA ILE A 477 29.92 -3.48 0.24
C ILE A 477 31.39 -3.30 -0.14
N PRO A 478 31.74 -2.34 -1.01
CA PRO A 478 33.13 -2.05 -1.30
C PRO A 478 33.85 -1.52 -0.06
N MET A 479 35.09 -1.91 0.12
CA MET A 479 35.92 -1.54 1.27
C MET A 479 37.36 -1.40 0.81
N TRP A 480 38.04 -0.35 1.27
CA TRP A 480 39.47 -0.16 1.02
C TRP A 480 40.29 -0.88 2.09
N GLU A 481 41.17 -1.78 1.67
CA GLU A 481 42.16 -2.42 2.55
C GLU A 481 43.53 -1.76 2.40
N THR A 482 44.24 -1.55 3.52
CA THR A 482 45.54 -0.87 3.59
C THR A 482 46.75 -1.82 3.63
N ILE A 483 46.57 -3.11 3.35
CA ILE A 483 47.66 -4.09 3.41
C ILE A 483 48.56 -3.94 2.16
N GLY A 484 49.61 -3.11 2.28
CA GLY A 484 50.66 -2.91 1.28
C GLY A 484 50.28 -1.94 0.15
N ALA A 485 49.20 -2.22 -0.57
CA ALA A 485 48.63 -1.32 -1.60
C ALA A 485 47.11 -1.22 -1.41
N TYR A 486 46.56 -0.03 -1.65
CA TYR A 486 45.13 0.21 -1.48
C TYR A 486 44.35 -0.60 -2.50
N LYS A 487 43.68 -1.65 -2.03
CA LYS A 487 42.85 -2.53 -2.85
C LYS A 487 41.42 -2.42 -2.38
N MET A 488 40.52 -2.19 -3.33
CA MET A 488 39.09 -2.26 -3.06
C MET A 488 38.68 -3.74 -3.05
N THR A 489 38.26 -4.24 -1.89
CA THR A 489 37.65 -5.55 -1.71
C THR A 489 36.16 -5.38 -1.43
N LYS A 490 35.37 -6.44 -1.56
CA LYS A 490 33.97 -6.42 -1.11
C LYS A 490 33.87 -7.20 0.18
N LYS A 491 33.18 -6.63 1.17
CA LYS A 491 32.89 -7.26 2.46
C LYS A 491 31.44 -7.04 2.85
N ASN A 492 30.97 -7.84 3.79
CA ASN A 492 29.70 -7.60 4.45
C ASN A 492 29.87 -6.55 5.57
N LEU A 493 28.76 -5.99 6.05
CA LEU A 493 28.79 -4.92 7.05
C LEU A 493 29.44 -5.36 8.38
N ILE A 494 29.25 -6.61 8.80
CA ILE A 494 29.79 -7.14 10.06
C ILE A 494 31.33 -7.19 10.01
N ASP A 495 31.89 -7.74 8.94
CA ASP A 495 33.34 -7.80 8.72
C ASP A 495 33.93 -6.39 8.63
N ILE A 496 33.20 -5.47 8.01
CA ILE A 496 33.58 -4.05 7.96
C ILE A 496 33.63 -3.47 9.37
N MET A 497 32.60 -3.68 10.20
CA MET A 497 32.53 -3.16 11.57
C MET A 497 33.67 -3.69 12.44
N GLN A 498 33.92 -5.00 12.44
CA GLN A 498 34.99 -5.62 13.21
C GLN A 498 36.38 -5.15 12.76
N GLY A 499 36.60 -5.09 11.44
CA GLY A 499 37.84 -4.55 10.88
C GLY A 499 38.05 -3.08 11.25
N TYR A 500 36.98 -2.30 11.24
CA TYR A 500 37.00 -0.88 11.57
C TYR A 500 37.27 -0.61 13.05
N GLU A 501 36.68 -1.40 13.95
CA GLU A 501 36.94 -1.36 15.40
C GLU A 501 38.44 -1.59 15.69
N ASN A 502 39.01 -2.65 15.11
CA ASN A 502 40.42 -2.99 15.32
C ASN A 502 41.35 -1.87 14.82
N ILE A 503 41.10 -1.33 13.63
CA ILE A 503 41.92 -0.25 13.06
C ILE A 503 41.75 1.06 13.83
N ALA A 504 40.54 1.37 14.31
CA ALA A 504 40.32 2.52 15.18
C ALA A 504 41.09 2.39 16.52
N GLY A 505 41.14 1.20 17.10
CA GLY A 505 41.94 0.92 18.30
C GLY A 505 43.45 1.07 18.05
N ASN A 506 43.94 0.60 16.91
CA ASN A 506 45.35 0.75 16.51
C ASN A 506 45.72 2.21 16.27
N PHE A 507 44.84 2.98 15.61
CA PHE A 507 45.01 4.43 15.44
C PHE A 507 45.21 5.13 16.78
N VAL A 508 44.37 4.87 17.79
CA VAL A 508 44.50 5.51 19.12
C VAL A 508 45.83 5.16 19.79
N LYS A 509 46.23 3.88 19.73
CA LYS A 509 47.51 3.42 20.31
C LYS A 509 48.71 4.06 19.60
N ALA A 510 48.76 4.00 18.28
CA ALA A 510 49.82 4.57 17.48
C ALA A 510 49.93 6.08 17.67
N PHE A 511 48.79 6.78 17.70
CA PHE A 511 48.73 8.22 17.91
C PHE A 511 49.28 8.63 19.30
N LEU A 512 48.91 7.92 20.37
CA LEU A 512 49.41 8.22 21.72
C LEU A 512 50.89 7.91 21.90
N ASN A 513 51.40 6.90 21.18
CA ASN A 513 52.81 6.51 21.20
C ASN A 513 53.70 7.35 20.27
N ASN A 514 53.13 8.31 19.51
CA ASN A 514 53.79 9.03 18.41
C ASN A 514 54.36 8.09 17.32
N GLU A 515 53.71 6.95 17.08
CA GLU A 515 53.99 6.04 15.97
C GLU A 515 53.28 6.52 14.68
N SER A 516 53.62 5.95 13.52
CA SER A 516 52.97 6.29 12.26
C SER A 516 51.54 5.78 12.22
N TYR A 517 50.55 6.68 12.29
CA TYR A 517 49.11 6.37 12.28
C TYR A 517 48.41 6.75 10.96
N VAL A 518 49.15 7.23 9.96
CA VAL A 518 48.58 7.82 8.73
C VAL A 518 47.76 6.80 7.93
N ASP A 519 48.22 5.55 7.82
CA ASP A 519 47.48 4.52 7.09
C ASP A 519 46.17 4.14 7.80
N ASP A 520 46.16 4.09 9.13
CA ASP A 520 44.94 3.86 9.91
C ASP A 520 43.95 5.03 9.73
N LEU A 521 44.44 6.28 9.79
CA LEU A 521 43.62 7.47 9.53
C LEU A 521 43.00 7.42 8.14
N ASN A 522 43.80 7.08 7.13
CA ASN A 522 43.35 6.98 5.74
C ASN A 522 42.28 5.91 5.58
N PHE A 523 42.49 4.73 6.18
CA PHE A 523 41.51 3.66 6.20
C PHE A 523 40.18 4.11 6.82
N LEU A 524 40.22 4.78 7.97
CA LEU A 524 39.03 5.25 8.68
C LEU A 524 38.26 6.26 7.79
N MET A 525 38.96 7.23 7.18
CA MET A 525 38.33 8.23 6.32
C MET A 525 37.68 7.62 5.06
N LEU A 526 38.45 6.82 4.32
CA LEU A 526 38.01 6.27 3.04
C LEU A 526 36.79 5.36 3.20
N ASN A 527 36.76 4.55 4.26
CA ASN A 527 35.69 3.59 4.46
C ASN A 527 34.44 4.22 5.07
N SER A 528 34.52 5.06 6.12
CA SER A 528 33.30 5.62 6.73
C SER A 528 32.76 6.85 6.01
N ILE A 529 33.58 7.88 5.76
CA ILE A 529 33.16 9.11 5.09
C ILE A 529 33.03 8.91 3.58
N GLY A 530 33.87 8.05 2.99
CA GLY A 530 33.83 7.77 1.56
C GLY A 530 32.77 6.75 1.19
N VAL A 531 33.05 5.47 1.44
CA VAL A 531 32.24 4.38 0.91
C VAL A 531 30.92 4.21 1.66
N LEU A 532 30.95 4.09 2.98
CA LEU A 532 29.76 3.81 3.78
C LEU A 532 28.77 4.98 3.77
N ALA A 533 29.24 6.23 3.88
CA ALA A 533 28.36 7.39 3.81
C ALA A 533 27.57 7.46 2.49
N LYS A 534 28.17 7.09 1.35
CA LYS A 534 27.50 7.05 0.05
C LYS A 534 26.47 5.92 -0.04
N GLN A 535 26.73 4.79 0.59
CA GLN A 535 25.82 3.64 0.63
C GLN A 535 24.70 3.79 1.68
N TYR A 536 24.91 4.64 2.68
CA TYR A 536 24.03 4.81 3.82
C TYR A 536 22.61 5.19 3.42
N ASP A 537 22.46 6.18 2.54
CA ASP A 537 21.17 6.72 2.16
C ASP A 537 20.25 5.62 1.58
N HIS A 538 20.82 4.87 0.65
CA HIS A 538 20.21 3.69 0.03
C HIS A 538 19.94 2.57 1.05
N LEU A 539 20.88 2.28 1.95
CA LEU A 539 20.71 1.25 2.97
C LEU A 539 19.54 1.56 3.92
N MET A 540 19.45 2.80 4.40
CA MET A 540 18.36 3.22 5.29
C MET A 540 17.01 3.20 4.58
N ASP A 541 16.94 3.54 3.29
CA ASP A 541 15.71 3.42 2.51
C ASP A 541 15.28 1.98 2.30
N ILE A 542 16.21 1.07 2.01
CA ILE A 542 15.89 -0.36 1.88
C ILE A 542 15.38 -0.89 3.22
N LEU A 543 16.08 -0.61 4.33
CA LEU A 543 15.66 -1.07 5.66
C LEU A 543 14.28 -0.52 6.03
N ALA A 544 14.04 0.78 5.82
CA ALA A 544 12.72 1.37 6.08
C ALA A 544 11.62 0.77 5.19
N SER A 545 11.91 0.55 3.91
CA SER A 545 10.97 -0.06 2.96
C SER A 545 10.66 -1.51 3.33
N CYS A 546 11.63 -2.22 3.88
CA CYS A 546 11.47 -3.59 4.34
C CYS A 546 10.57 -3.71 5.57
N GLU A 547 10.76 -2.84 6.55
CA GLU A 547 9.85 -2.76 7.71
C GLU A 547 8.42 -2.38 7.28
N LYS A 548 8.30 -1.46 6.32
CA LYS A 548 7.02 -1.08 5.73
C LYS A 548 6.36 -2.25 5.00
N TYR A 549 7.13 -2.98 4.19
CA TYR A 549 6.65 -4.17 3.48
C TYR A 549 6.13 -5.23 4.46
N ARG A 550 6.89 -5.52 5.52
CA ARG A 550 6.50 -6.44 6.59
C ARG A 550 5.19 -6.01 7.27
N ALA A 551 5.02 -4.72 7.54
CA ALA A 551 3.76 -4.20 8.08
C ALA A 551 2.59 -4.38 7.09
N GLY A 552 2.83 -4.24 5.79
CA GLY A 552 1.83 -4.47 4.73
C GLY A 552 1.41 -5.93 4.62
N GLU A 553 2.38 -6.84 4.61
CA GLU A 553 2.12 -8.28 4.61
C GLU A 553 1.28 -8.71 5.83
N LEU A 554 1.57 -8.12 7.00
CA LEU A 554 0.76 -8.33 8.20
C LEU A 554 -0.70 -7.87 8.01
N THR A 555 -0.93 -6.72 7.37
CA THR A 555 -2.28 -6.24 7.05
C THR A 555 -3.02 -7.21 6.14
N ASP A 556 -2.36 -7.68 5.08
CA ASP A 556 -2.95 -8.61 4.11
C ASP A 556 -3.31 -9.95 4.77
N LEU A 557 -2.44 -10.47 5.63
CA LEU A 557 -2.69 -11.69 6.40
C LEU A 557 -3.86 -11.53 7.38
N ILE A 558 -3.97 -10.39 8.06
CA ILE A 558 -5.08 -10.11 8.98
C ILE A 558 -6.40 -9.99 8.22
N LEU A 559 -6.40 -9.30 7.08
CA LEU A 559 -7.58 -9.20 6.21
C LEU A 559 -8.01 -10.59 5.72
N LEU A 560 -7.06 -11.41 5.28
CA LEU A 560 -7.31 -12.79 4.86
C LEU A 560 -7.93 -13.63 5.99
N LEU A 561 -7.39 -13.54 7.21
CA LEU A 561 -7.94 -14.23 8.38
C LEU A 561 -9.37 -13.78 8.71
N ILE A 562 -9.66 -12.48 8.59
CA ILE A 562 -11.02 -11.94 8.78
C ILE A 562 -11.97 -12.45 7.68
N ILE A 563 -11.53 -12.53 6.42
CA ILE A 563 -12.32 -13.08 5.32
C ILE A 563 -12.63 -14.56 5.58
N ILE A 564 -11.64 -15.37 5.94
CA ILE A 564 -11.81 -16.78 6.27
C ILE A 564 -12.79 -16.95 7.44
N ALA A 565 -12.68 -16.10 8.47
CA ALA A 565 -13.59 -16.13 9.61
C ALA A 565 -15.03 -15.77 9.23
N ASN A 566 -15.24 -14.81 8.32
CA ASN A 566 -16.56 -14.48 7.79
C ASN A 566 -17.14 -15.58 6.89
N ILE A 567 -16.33 -16.26 6.08
CA ILE A 567 -16.76 -17.43 5.30
C ILE A 567 -17.22 -18.55 6.25
N MET A 568 -16.43 -18.83 7.29
CA MET A 568 -16.78 -19.82 8.31
C MET A 568 -18.08 -19.43 9.04
N LEU A 569 -18.26 -18.15 9.35
CA LEU A 569 -19.47 -17.58 9.92
C LEU A 569 -20.69 -17.84 9.01
N CYS A 570 -20.58 -17.57 7.72
CA CYS A 570 -21.63 -17.84 6.72
C CYS A 570 -21.98 -19.34 6.64
N ILE A 571 -20.98 -20.23 6.69
CA ILE A 571 -21.20 -21.68 6.71
C ILE A 571 -21.97 -22.08 7.98
N CYS A 572 -21.57 -21.58 9.15
CA CYS A 572 -22.28 -21.81 10.40
C CYS A 572 -23.73 -21.32 10.32
N PHE A 573 -23.96 -20.13 9.76
CA PHE A 573 -25.31 -19.58 9.55
C PHE A 573 -26.16 -20.49 8.65
N CYS A 574 -25.62 -20.93 7.51
CA CYS A 574 -26.32 -21.84 6.59
C CYS A 574 -26.70 -23.18 7.26
N ILE A 575 -25.80 -23.76 8.07
CA ILE A 575 -26.08 -25.00 8.81
C ILE A 575 -27.21 -24.77 9.83
N ILE A 576 -27.13 -23.69 10.62
CA ILE A 576 -28.15 -23.35 11.61
C ILE A 576 -29.50 -23.08 10.93
N PHE A 577 -29.49 -22.35 9.82
CA PHE A 577 -30.67 -22.04 9.03
C PHE A 577 -31.31 -23.30 8.44
N TYR A 578 -30.51 -24.21 7.88
CA TYR A 578 -30.98 -25.49 7.36
C TYR A 578 -31.66 -26.34 8.45
N ILE A 579 -31.07 -26.40 9.64
CA ILE A 579 -31.65 -27.13 10.78
C ILE A 579 -32.92 -26.46 11.27
N LEU A 580 -32.94 -25.12 11.35
CA LEU A 580 -34.13 -24.36 11.73
C LEU A 580 -35.28 -24.61 10.74
N CYS A 581 -35.01 -24.59 9.44
CA CYS A 581 -35.98 -24.93 8.41
C CYS A 581 -36.48 -26.37 8.54
N THR A 582 -35.60 -27.31 8.88
CA THR A 582 -35.96 -28.71 9.10
C THR A 582 -36.88 -28.88 10.32
N VAL A 583 -36.61 -28.16 11.42
CA VAL A 583 -37.48 -28.10 12.60
C VAL A 583 -38.83 -27.49 12.24
N CYS A 584 -38.84 -26.37 11.52
CA CYS A 584 -40.07 -25.69 11.08
C CYS A 584 -40.94 -26.61 10.21
N ARG A 585 -40.35 -27.27 9.21
CA ARG A 585 -41.08 -28.22 8.35
C ARG A 585 -41.63 -29.41 9.13
N THR A 586 -40.86 -29.94 10.07
CA THR A 586 -41.30 -31.08 10.91
C THR A 586 -42.45 -30.68 11.83
N LEU A 587 -42.37 -29.50 12.44
CA LEU A 587 -43.42 -28.96 13.29
C LEU A 587 -44.69 -28.61 12.49
N GLN A 588 -44.54 -28.02 11.31
CA GLN A 588 -45.67 -27.69 10.45
C GLN A 588 -46.43 -28.95 10.04
N LYS A 589 -45.72 -30.01 9.59
CA LYS A 589 -46.33 -31.30 9.30
C LYS A 589 -47.07 -31.88 10.50
N PHE A 590 -46.45 -31.81 11.69
CA PHE A 590 -47.07 -32.28 12.92
C PHE A 590 -48.35 -31.48 13.26
N TYR A 591 -48.33 -30.16 13.10
CA TYR A 591 -49.49 -29.30 13.31
C TYR A 591 -50.60 -29.58 12.29
N ASP A 592 -50.25 -29.76 11.01
CA ASP A 592 -51.22 -30.09 9.97
C ASP A 592 -51.93 -31.41 10.28
N VAL A 593 -51.19 -32.42 10.76
CA VAL A 593 -51.77 -33.71 11.17
C VAL A 593 -52.63 -33.56 12.44
N ILE A 594 -52.22 -32.77 13.43
CA ILE A 594 -53.04 -32.50 14.63
C ILE A 594 -54.33 -31.79 14.24
N SER A 595 -54.21 -30.74 13.43
CA SER A 595 -55.32 -29.95 12.93
C SER A 595 -56.32 -30.82 12.15
N GLN A 596 -55.82 -31.71 11.30
CA GLN A 596 -56.65 -32.69 10.60
C GLN A 596 -57.37 -33.62 11.57
N LYS A 597 -56.66 -34.20 12.54
CA LYS A 597 -57.25 -35.11 13.54
C LYS A 597 -58.27 -34.43 14.44
N ILE A 598 -58.04 -33.18 14.83
CA ILE A 598 -59.03 -32.39 15.59
C ILE A 598 -60.29 -32.17 14.75
N ARG A 599 -60.17 -31.87 13.44
CA ARG A 599 -61.32 -31.73 12.55
C ARG A 599 -62.11 -33.03 12.41
N GLU A 600 -61.41 -34.15 12.23
CA GLU A 600 -62.02 -35.48 12.14
C GLU A 600 -62.74 -35.85 13.45
N SER A 601 -62.08 -35.62 14.60
CA SER A 601 -62.64 -35.92 15.92
C SER A 601 -63.83 -35.01 16.25
N TYR A 602 -63.73 -33.70 15.99
CA TYR A 602 -64.83 -32.75 16.17
C TYR A 602 -66.03 -33.11 15.30
N GLY A 603 -65.81 -33.42 14.02
CA GLY A 603 -66.87 -33.87 13.12
C GLY A 603 -67.52 -35.17 13.61
N GLY A 604 -66.71 -36.13 14.10
CA GLY A 604 -67.21 -37.36 14.70
C GLY A 604 -68.03 -37.12 15.98
N LEU A 605 -67.59 -36.24 16.87
CA LEU A 605 -68.28 -35.90 18.12
C LEU A 605 -69.55 -35.11 17.86
N GLN A 606 -69.51 -34.16 16.92
CA GLN A 606 -70.68 -33.42 16.44
C GLN A 606 -71.70 -34.39 15.84
N ASN A 607 -71.28 -35.32 14.98
CA ASN A 607 -72.18 -36.33 14.40
C ASN A 607 -72.78 -37.21 15.50
N LYS A 608 -71.99 -37.71 16.46
CA LYS A 608 -72.50 -38.50 17.60
C LYS A 608 -73.52 -37.72 18.44
N LEU A 609 -73.27 -36.43 18.70
CA LEU A 609 -74.20 -35.56 19.41
C LEU A 609 -75.50 -35.36 18.61
N ILE A 610 -75.39 -35.08 17.31
CA ILE A 610 -76.55 -34.93 16.42
C ILE A 610 -77.35 -36.23 16.40
N THR A 611 -76.72 -37.38 16.17
CA THR A 611 -77.37 -38.70 16.16
C THR A 611 -78.11 -38.97 17.47
N ARG A 612 -77.48 -38.69 18.61
CA ARG A 612 -78.10 -38.86 19.92
C ARG A 612 -79.26 -37.87 20.14
N LEU A 613 -79.15 -36.64 19.63
CA LEU A 613 -80.22 -35.64 19.70
C LEU A 613 -81.41 -36.06 18.84
N THR A 614 -81.17 -36.53 17.61
CA THR A 614 -82.20 -37.02 16.69
C THR A 614 -82.90 -38.25 17.25
N GLU A 615 -82.15 -39.21 17.81
CA GLU A 615 -82.71 -40.43 18.40
C GLU A 615 -83.57 -40.17 19.64
N ILE A 616 -83.15 -39.24 20.51
CA ILE A 616 -83.85 -38.98 21.78
C ILE A 616 -85.03 -38.01 21.59
N HIS A 617 -84.88 -36.99 20.75
CA HIS A 617 -85.84 -35.88 20.65
C HIS A 617 -86.67 -35.88 19.36
N GLY A 618 -86.44 -36.81 18.42
CA GLY A 618 -87.25 -36.97 17.21
C GLY A 618 -87.21 -35.79 16.22
N TYR A 619 -86.30 -34.83 16.43
CA TYR A 619 -86.12 -33.69 15.54
C TYR A 619 -85.19 -34.09 14.39
N ASP A 620 -85.72 -34.22 13.17
CA ASP A 620 -84.92 -34.33 11.95
C ASP A 620 -84.25 -32.98 11.65
N TYR A 621 -83.04 -32.80 12.16
CA TYR A 621 -82.26 -31.60 11.87
C TYR A 621 -81.76 -31.69 10.42
N ILE A 622 -82.32 -30.86 9.53
CA ILE A 622 -81.83 -30.71 8.15
C ILE A 622 -80.35 -30.36 8.21
N THR A 623 -79.57 -31.27 7.65
CA THR A 623 -78.13 -31.35 7.80
C THR A 623 -77.48 -30.17 7.06
N SER A 624 -77.14 -29.10 7.78
CA SER A 624 -76.18 -28.12 7.27
C SER A 624 -74.77 -28.71 7.35
N SER A 625 -74.53 -29.83 6.64
CA SER A 625 -73.28 -30.59 6.58
C SER A 625 -72.10 -29.78 6.04
N ASN A 626 -72.35 -28.58 5.52
CA ASN A 626 -71.34 -27.66 5.02
C ASN A 626 -70.80 -26.66 6.05
N LEU A 627 -71.40 -26.51 7.25
CA LEU A 627 -70.93 -25.52 8.22
C LEU A 627 -69.64 -25.95 8.94
N ALA A 628 -69.39 -27.26 9.06
CA ALA A 628 -68.18 -27.79 9.73
C ALA A 628 -66.89 -27.64 8.89
N ARG A 629 -66.99 -27.39 7.58
CA ARG A 629 -65.81 -27.31 6.69
C ARG A 629 -65.10 -25.95 6.71
N SER A 630 -65.68 -24.90 7.28
CA SER A 630 -65.21 -23.54 7.04
C SER A 630 -64.46 -22.87 8.19
N MET A 631 -64.20 -23.50 9.35
CA MET A 631 -63.38 -22.83 10.37
C MET A 631 -61.96 -22.58 9.84
N PRO A 632 -61.58 -21.31 9.56
CA PRO A 632 -60.24 -21.01 9.10
C PRO A 632 -59.32 -21.14 10.31
N ILE A 633 -58.61 -22.26 10.38
CA ILE A 633 -57.52 -22.40 11.33
C ILE A 633 -56.45 -21.42 10.86
N LYS A 634 -56.41 -20.23 11.48
CA LYS A 634 -55.35 -19.23 11.26
C LYS A 634 -54.02 -19.96 11.43
N ARG A 635 -53.07 -19.76 10.50
CA ARG A 635 -51.70 -20.27 10.66
C ARG A 635 -50.99 -19.43 11.73
N TRP A 636 -51.27 -19.70 13.02
CA TRP A 636 -50.70 -18.95 14.15
C TRP A 636 -49.17 -19.14 14.29
N PHE A 637 -48.57 -20.14 13.62
CA PHE A 637 -47.18 -20.57 13.88
C PHE A 637 -46.08 -19.94 13.01
N THR A 638 -46.37 -19.27 11.88
CA THR A 638 -45.30 -18.74 11.00
C THR A 638 -44.52 -17.59 11.63
N ASN A 639 -45.15 -16.78 12.47
CA ASN A 639 -44.54 -15.56 13.01
C ASN A 639 -43.50 -15.82 14.12
N ASP A 640 -43.66 -16.87 14.92
CA ASP A 640 -42.73 -17.14 16.03
C ASP A 640 -41.37 -17.67 15.56
N TYR A 641 -41.34 -18.45 14.47
CA TYR A 641 -40.08 -18.92 13.87
C TYR A 641 -39.33 -17.82 13.13
N ALA A 642 -40.05 -16.93 12.45
CA ALA A 642 -39.47 -15.73 11.88
C ALA A 642 -38.78 -14.88 12.95
N ARG A 643 -39.35 -14.79 14.17
CA ARG A 643 -38.70 -14.12 15.31
C ARG A 643 -37.43 -14.82 15.78
N ILE A 644 -37.41 -16.15 15.86
CA ILE A 644 -36.19 -16.90 16.24
C ILE A 644 -35.10 -16.73 15.17
N PHE A 645 -35.47 -16.84 13.89
CA PHE A 645 -34.57 -16.59 12.77
C PHE A 645 -34.01 -15.16 12.80
N LEU A 646 -34.87 -14.15 13.00
CA LEU A 646 -34.46 -12.75 13.08
C LEU A 646 -33.45 -12.54 14.21
N LYS A 647 -33.65 -13.14 15.39
CA LYS A 647 -32.69 -13.06 16.50
C LYS A 647 -31.32 -13.62 16.13
N ILE A 648 -31.31 -14.80 15.50
CA ILE A 648 -30.07 -15.44 15.02
C ILE A 648 -29.39 -14.55 13.99
N PHE A 649 -30.13 -14.07 13.00
CA PHE A 649 -29.63 -13.17 11.98
C PHE A 649 -29.03 -11.88 12.57
N VAL A 650 -29.68 -11.27 13.57
CA VAL A 650 -29.16 -10.10 14.28
C VAL A 650 -27.83 -10.40 15.00
N TYR A 651 -27.66 -11.58 15.60
CA TYR A 651 -26.38 -11.97 16.20
C TYR A 651 -25.27 -12.11 15.14
N PHE A 652 -25.58 -12.69 13.98
CA PHE A 652 -24.65 -12.78 12.86
C PHE A 652 -24.26 -11.39 12.32
N LEU A 653 -25.23 -10.49 12.19
CA LEU A 653 -24.99 -9.09 11.81
C LEU A 653 -24.10 -8.38 12.84
N LEU A 654 -24.32 -8.61 14.13
CA LEU A 654 -23.51 -8.04 15.21
C LEU A 654 -22.08 -8.62 15.21
N THR A 655 -21.91 -9.90 14.86
CA THR A 655 -20.59 -10.52 14.66
C THR A 655 -19.85 -9.88 13.48
N PHE A 656 -20.55 -9.65 12.36
CA PHE A 656 -19.99 -8.97 11.19
C PHE A 656 -19.58 -7.53 11.53
N ALA A 657 -20.43 -6.80 12.25
CA ALA A 657 -20.13 -5.45 12.73
C ALA A 657 -18.92 -5.44 13.68
N PHE A 658 -18.77 -6.47 14.53
CA PHE A 658 -17.58 -6.61 15.38
C PHE A 658 -16.30 -6.75 14.55
N TYR A 659 -16.27 -7.58 13.50
CA TYR A 659 -15.09 -7.67 12.61
C TYR A 659 -14.79 -6.36 11.88
N PHE A 660 -15.83 -5.63 11.49
CA PHE A 660 -15.68 -4.31 10.89
C PHE A 660 -15.04 -3.33 11.88
N ILE A 661 -15.52 -3.27 13.12
CA ILE A 661 -14.94 -2.44 14.18
C ILE A 661 -13.52 -2.88 14.51
N PHE A 662 -13.27 -4.19 14.63
CA PHE A 662 -11.95 -4.78 14.87
C PHE A 662 -10.92 -4.27 13.86
N TYR A 663 -11.24 -4.33 12.57
CA TYR A 663 -10.33 -3.91 11.51
C TYR A 663 -10.21 -2.38 11.42
N PHE A 664 -11.32 -1.67 11.19
CA PHE A 664 -11.28 -0.24 10.86
C PHE A 664 -10.96 0.66 12.05
N TYR A 665 -11.36 0.28 13.26
CA TYR A 665 -11.18 1.14 14.44
C TYR A 665 -9.92 0.81 15.22
N ALA A 666 -9.64 -0.46 15.46
CA ALA A 666 -8.51 -0.87 16.28
C ALA A 666 -7.24 -1.16 15.47
N TYR A 667 -7.31 -2.07 14.49
CA TYR A 667 -6.13 -2.50 13.75
C TYR A 667 -5.57 -1.39 12.85
N LYS A 668 -6.41 -0.77 12.00
CA LYS A 668 -6.00 0.25 11.03
C LYS A 668 -5.28 1.43 11.67
N ARG A 669 -5.69 1.81 12.89
CA ARG A 669 -5.02 2.88 13.64
C ARG A 669 -3.60 2.49 14.06
N GLY A 670 -3.35 1.23 14.40
CA GLY A 670 -2.02 0.70 14.69
C GLY A 670 -1.15 0.52 13.44
N GLU A 671 -1.77 0.09 12.34
CA GLU A 671 -1.14 -0.04 11.02
C GLU A 671 -0.50 1.27 10.56
N ASP A 672 -1.23 2.38 10.65
CA ASP A 672 -0.70 3.69 10.24
C ASP A 672 0.62 4.04 10.96
N TYR A 673 0.78 3.66 12.23
CA TYR A 673 2.03 3.83 12.97
C TYR A 673 3.10 2.84 12.54
N LEU A 674 2.76 1.57 12.32
CA LEU A 674 3.69 0.55 11.84
C LEU A 674 4.28 0.91 10.47
N MET A 675 3.48 1.48 9.58
CA MET A 675 3.87 1.85 8.22
C MET A 675 4.76 3.09 8.14
N ASN A 676 4.49 4.12 8.94
CA ASN A 676 5.15 5.42 8.79
C ASN A 676 6.35 5.61 9.73
N ARG A 677 6.39 4.90 10.86
CA ARG A 677 7.50 4.97 11.82
C ARG A 677 8.87 4.63 11.22
N PRO A 678 9.05 3.58 10.39
CA PRO A 678 10.34 3.26 9.80
C PRO A 678 10.88 4.44 8.95
N SER A 679 10.02 5.06 8.14
CA SER A 679 10.40 6.23 7.33
C SER A 679 10.79 7.42 8.20
N PHE A 680 10.07 7.68 9.30
CA PHE A 680 10.43 8.74 10.24
C PHE A 680 11.82 8.51 10.85
N ILE A 681 12.09 7.30 11.33
CA ILE A 681 13.37 6.97 11.98
C ILE A 681 14.52 7.01 10.97
N ALA A 682 14.33 6.46 9.77
CA ALA A 682 15.31 6.56 8.70
C ALA A 682 15.64 8.02 8.35
N LEU A 683 14.61 8.88 8.25
CA LEU A 683 14.77 10.31 7.99
C LEU A 683 15.57 11.01 9.10
N MET A 684 15.26 10.73 10.37
CA MET A 684 15.98 11.30 11.50
C MET A 684 17.44 10.85 11.55
N MET A 685 17.70 9.56 11.27
CA MET A 685 19.04 9.00 11.23
C MET A 685 19.88 9.59 10.07
N LYS A 686 19.30 9.71 8.86
CA LYS A 686 19.93 10.40 7.72
C LYS A 686 20.29 11.85 8.06
N ARG A 687 19.38 12.57 8.72
CA ARG A 687 19.59 13.95 9.12
C ARG A 687 20.75 14.10 10.11
N GLN A 688 20.84 13.20 11.09
CA GLN A 688 21.94 13.14 12.04
C GLN A 688 23.27 12.84 11.34
N LEU A 689 23.29 11.84 10.46
CA LEU A 689 24.47 11.44 9.71
C LEU A 689 25.00 12.59 8.83
N TYR A 690 24.14 13.18 8.02
CA TYR A 690 24.51 14.31 7.16
C TYR A 690 25.00 15.50 7.97
N GLY A 691 24.38 15.79 9.13
CA GLY A 691 24.90 16.80 10.06
C GLY A 691 26.34 16.53 10.47
N ARG A 692 26.71 15.26 10.74
CA ARG A 692 28.10 14.90 11.07
C ARG A 692 29.05 15.01 9.89
N ILE A 693 28.63 14.57 8.71
CA ILE A 693 29.48 14.59 7.50
C ILE A 693 29.69 16.05 7.03
N ILE A 694 28.66 16.90 7.13
CA ILE A 694 28.78 18.33 6.86
C ILE A 694 29.82 18.97 7.80
N ALA A 695 29.74 18.69 9.12
CA ALA A 695 30.75 19.19 10.07
C ALA A 695 32.16 18.67 9.76
N PHE A 696 32.29 17.43 9.28
CA PHE A 696 33.56 16.88 8.82
C PHE A 696 34.11 17.68 7.64
N TRP A 697 33.33 17.88 6.57
CA TRP A 697 33.78 18.59 5.39
C TRP A 697 34.05 20.07 5.63
N THR A 698 33.26 20.73 6.48
CA THR A 698 33.55 22.09 6.93
C THR A 698 34.94 22.18 7.57
N ARG A 699 35.31 21.21 8.40
CA ARG A 699 36.64 21.18 9.03
C ARG A 699 37.73 20.92 8.01
N VAL A 700 37.55 19.95 7.12
CA VAL A 700 38.53 19.62 6.09
C VAL A 700 38.79 20.80 5.16
N TYR A 701 37.73 21.47 4.71
CA TYR A 701 37.81 22.65 3.85
C TYR A 701 38.67 23.76 4.46
N ALA A 702 38.48 24.03 5.75
CA ALA A 702 39.24 25.10 6.41
C ALA A 702 40.76 24.84 6.50
N PHE A 703 41.21 23.61 6.23
CA PHE A 703 42.61 23.24 6.15
C PHE A 703 43.08 22.94 4.72
N GLU A 704 42.26 23.18 3.69
CA GLU A 704 42.55 22.81 2.30
C GLU A 704 43.83 23.49 1.76
N ASP A 705 44.05 24.75 2.11
CA ASP A 705 45.25 25.51 1.70
C ASP A 705 46.48 25.27 2.60
N THR A 706 46.37 24.38 3.60
CA THR A 706 47.44 24.11 4.56
C THR A 706 48.16 22.80 4.25
N PRO A 707 49.38 22.57 4.79
CA PRO A 707 50.05 21.28 4.64
C PRO A 707 49.28 20.08 5.25
N ILE A 708 48.27 20.34 6.08
CA ILE A 708 47.39 19.34 6.70
C ILE A 708 46.18 18.99 5.82
N SER A 709 46.12 19.52 4.60
CA SER A 709 45.00 19.28 3.70
C SER A 709 44.78 17.77 3.52
N LEU A 710 43.52 17.36 3.48
CA LEU A 710 43.20 15.95 3.36
C LEU A 710 43.78 15.35 2.07
N SER A 711 43.87 16.15 1.00
CA SER A 711 44.49 15.77 -0.27
C SER A 711 46.00 15.55 -0.16
N SER A 712 46.73 16.33 0.66
CA SER A 712 48.16 16.09 0.89
C SER A 712 48.39 14.80 1.68
N ARG A 713 47.56 14.57 2.71
CA ARG A 713 47.62 13.39 3.59
C ARG A 713 47.24 12.09 2.89
N LEU A 714 46.20 12.13 2.06
CA LEU A 714 45.70 10.99 1.29
C LEU A 714 46.34 10.86 -0.10
N SER A 715 47.39 11.63 -0.42
CA SER A 715 47.90 11.88 -1.79
C SER A 715 48.08 10.68 -2.73
N LYS A 716 48.22 9.44 -2.21
CA LYS A 716 48.29 8.23 -3.04
C LYS A 716 46.91 7.70 -3.48
N ASN A 717 45.81 8.01 -2.79
CA ASN A 717 44.47 7.44 -2.99
C ASN A 717 43.34 8.42 -2.61
N TYR A 718 43.45 9.69 -2.97
CA TYR A 718 42.38 10.65 -2.74
C TYR A 718 41.19 10.35 -3.67
N ILE A 719 40.12 9.76 -3.11
CA ILE A 719 38.90 9.37 -3.85
C ILE A 719 37.77 10.41 -3.75
N PHE A 720 37.99 11.46 -2.97
CA PHE A 720 36.98 12.47 -2.68
C PHE A 720 37.00 13.56 -3.75
N SER A 721 35.86 14.20 -3.98
CA SER A 721 35.85 15.49 -4.68
C SER A 721 36.46 16.58 -3.79
N ALA A 722 36.63 17.79 -4.33
CA ALA A 722 37.10 18.90 -3.50
C ALA A 722 36.19 19.05 -2.26
N PRO A 723 36.73 19.35 -1.06
CA PRO A 723 35.93 19.47 0.16
C PRO A 723 34.74 20.41 0.04
N TYR A 724 34.90 21.48 -0.76
CA TYR A 724 33.82 22.40 -1.12
C TYR A 724 32.66 21.69 -1.84
N ASP A 725 32.95 20.89 -2.86
CA ASP A 725 31.94 20.18 -3.66
C ASP A 725 31.21 19.12 -2.81
N GLU A 726 31.95 18.37 -2.00
CA GLU A 726 31.38 17.37 -1.08
C GLU A 726 30.44 18.04 -0.06
N TYR A 727 30.85 19.18 0.52
CA TYR A 727 30.03 19.97 1.43
C TYR A 727 28.72 20.43 0.78
N PHE A 728 28.79 21.07 -0.40
CA PHE A 728 27.60 21.61 -1.06
C PHE A 728 26.67 20.51 -1.59
N SER A 729 27.22 19.40 -2.06
CA SER A 729 26.44 18.21 -2.44
C SER A 729 25.60 17.70 -1.25
N LEU A 730 26.24 17.48 -0.11
CA LEU A 730 25.57 17.03 1.11
C LEU A 730 24.59 18.05 1.67
N LEU A 731 24.92 19.35 1.59
CA LEU A 731 24.01 20.41 2.02
C LEU A 731 22.71 20.41 1.21
N ASN A 732 22.78 20.13 -0.08
CA ASN A 732 21.59 20.02 -0.93
C ASN A 732 20.77 18.79 -0.56
N SER A 733 21.39 17.61 -0.47
CA SER A 733 20.71 16.38 -0.01
C SER A 733 20.08 16.56 1.38
N TYR A 734 20.75 17.30 2.27
CA TYR A 734 20.23 17.61 3.59
C TYR A 734 19.00 18.53 3.56
N LYS A 735 18.97 19.55 2.68
CA LYS A 735 17.81 20.43 2.53
C LYS A 735 16.56 19.64 2.10
N ASP A 736 16.75 18.64 1.25
CA ASP A 736 15.67 17.78 0.78
C ASP A 736 15.03 16.97 1.93
N LEU A 737 15.78 16.65 2.98
CA LEU A 737 15.25 15.97 4.17
C LEU A 737 14.34 16.85 5.04
N LYS A 738 14.34 18.18 4.89
CA LYS A 738 13.51 19.07 5.72
C LYS A 738 12.02 19.01 5.35
N LEU A 739 11.71 18.87 4.07
CA LEU A 739 10.33 18.92 3.58
C LEU A 739 9.48 17.76 4.11
N PRO A 740 9.94 16.49 4.07
CA PRO A 740 9.17 15.36 4.59
C PRO A 740 8.92 15.48 6.10
N LEU A 741 9.87 15.99 6.87
CA LEU A 741 9.74 16.12 8.33
C LEU A 741 8.67 17.14 8.73
N ARG A 742 8.49 18.20 7.94
CA ARG A 742 7.46 19.24 8.14
C ARG A 742 6.12 18.89 7.48
N SER A 743 6.04 17.78 6.75
CA SER A 743 4.79 17.35 6.15
C SER A 743 3.74 17.07 7.23
N LYS A 744 2.48 17.43 6.94
CA LYS A 744 1.35 17.16 7.85
C LYS A 744 1.18 15.67 8.11
N GLU A 745 1.54 14.84 7.14
CA GLU A 745 1.52 13.38 7.29
C GLU A 745 2.51 12.95 8.36
N MET A 746 3.77 13.38 8.27
CA MET A 746 4.78 13.01 9.27
C MET A 746 4.45 13.55 10.66
N GLN A 747 3.93 14.78 10.76
CA GLN A 747 3.57 15.39 12.04
C GLN A 747 2.41 14.66 12.75
N LYS A 748 1.49 14.01 12.03
CA LYS A 748 0.41 13.22 12.65
C LYS A 748 0.95 12.05 13.49
N PHE A 749 2.14 11.55 13.15
CA PHE A 749 2.78 10.44 13.85
C PHE A 749 3.68 10.90 15.00
N MET A 750 3.86 12.22 15.15
CA MET A 750 4.64 12.79 16.23
C MET A 750 3.73 13.10 17.42
N SER A 751 4.13 12.64 18.61
CA SER A 751 3.53 13.12 19.85
C SER A 751 3.72 14.64 19.99
N LYS A 752 2.87 15.30 20.78
CA LYS A 752 3.07 16.74 21.07
C LYS A 752 4.47 17.00 21.66
N GLU A 753 4.94 16.12 22.54
CA GLU A 753 6.30 16.16 23.08
C GLU A 753 7.37 16.04 21.99
N LEU A 754 7.20 15.13 21.03
CA LEU A 754 8.13 14.95 19.93
C LEU A 754 8.14 16.17 18.99
N GLN A 755 6.97 16.78 18.74
CA GLN A 755 6.86 18.02 17.97
C GLN A 755 7.58 19.16 18.68
N ILE A 756 7.44 19.26 20.01
CA ILE A 756 8.16 20.25 20.81
C ILE A 756 9.67 20.07 20.66
N MET A 757 10.18 18.85 20.83
CA MET A 757 11.62 18.60 20.71
C MET A 757 12.15 18.80 19.29
N ALA A 758 11.35 18.50 18.27
CA ALA A 758 11.74 18.66 16.88
C ALA A 758 11.73 20.13 16.41
N PHE A 759 10.75 20.93 16.86
CA PHE A 759 10.42 22.22 16.24
C PHE A 759 10.14 23.38 17.20
N GLU A 760 9.77 23.13 18.45
CA GLU A 760 9.34 24.20 19.37
C GLU A 760 10.40 24.52 20.42
N LYS A 761 10.03 25.42 21.35
CA LYS A 761 10.97 25.94 22.33
C LYS A 761 11.33 24.87 23.37
N LEU A 762 12.61 24.52 23.50
CA LEU A 762 13.14 23.70 24.58
C LEU A 762 13.54 24.60 25.75
N GLU A 763 12.86 24.44 26.89
CA GLU A 763 13.27 25.07 28.14
C GLU A 763 14.61 24.45 28.59
N ASP A 764 15.54 25.27 29.10
CA ASP A 764 16.89 24.87 29.53
C ASP A 764 17.87 24.40 28.43
N SER A 765 17.56 24.63 27.15
CA SER A 765 18.52 24.39 26.06
C SER A 765 19.36 25.64 25.76
N PRO A 766 20.60 25.48 25.23
CA PRO A 766 21.39 26.61 24.78
C PRO A 766 20.71 27.35 23.61
N ASP A 767 21.05 28.62 23.40
CA ASP A 767 20.29 29.51 22.51
C ASP A 767 20.05 28.98 21.09
N TYR A 768 21.03 28.26 20.54
CA TYR A 768 20.95 27.64 19.21
C TYR A 768 20.00 26.43 19.15
N ALA A 769 19.76 25.77 20.29
CA ALA A 769 18.81 24.69 20.44
C ALA A 769 17.46 25.16 21.01
N ASN A 770 17.26 26.48 21.14
CA ASN A 770 16.03 27.03 21.69
C ASN A 770 14.83 26.52 20.92
N TYR A 771 14.81 26.49 19.58
CA TYR A 771 13.65 26.02 18.80
C TYR A 771 13.82 24.57 18.29
N GLY A 772 14.27 23.68 19.18
CA GLY A 772 14.35 22.25 18.94
C GLY A 772 15.48 21.82 18.01
N ALA A 773 15.45 20.54 17.60
CA ALA A 773 16.45 19.97 16.70
C ALA A 773 16.47 20.64 15.32
N SER A 774 15.36 21.24 14.87
CA SER A 774 15.35 22.04 13.63
C SER A 774 16.31 23.22 13.71
N SER A 775 16.18 24.04 14.75
CA SER A 775 16.99 25.25 14.94
C SER A 775 18.45 24.94 15.19
N CYS A 776 18.74 23.93 16.02
CA CYS A 776 20.12 23.53 16.33
C CYS A 776 20.88 23.15 15.05
N LEU A 777 20.18 22.52 14.11
CA LEU A 777 20.72 22.16 12.80
C LEU A 777 20.87 23.36 11.86
N ASP A 778 19.91 24.28 11.85
CA ASP A 778 20.02 25.51 11.07
C ASP A 778 21.22 26.36 11.53
N GLU A 779 21.45 26.42 12.84
CA GLU A 779 22.63 27.08 13.41
C GLU A 779 23.92 26.35 13.04
N GLN A 780 23.94 25.01 13.12
CA GLN A 780 25.12 24.24 12.72
C GLN A 780 25.49 24.53 11.25
N LEU A 781 24.50 24.61 10.36
CA LEU A 781 24.72 24.95 8.96
C LEU A 781 25.20 26.40 8.78
N PHE A 782 24.63 27.33 9.53
CA PHE A 782 25.02 28.74 9.50
C PHE A 782 26.47 28.94 9.97
N GLU A 783 26.85 28.32 11.07
CA GLU A 783 28.22 28.32 11.59
C GLU A 783 29.19 27.60 10.65
N SER A 784 28.74 26.50 10.03
CA SER A 784 29.49 25.83 8.99
C SER A 784 29.80 26.78 7.83
N ILE A 785 28.81 27.51 7.29
CA ILE A 785 29.03 28.50 6.22
C ILE A 785 29.94 29.63 6.70
N SER A 786 29.74 30.13 7.92
CA SER A 786 30.57 31.19 8.49
C SER A 786 32.05 30.79 8.61
N LEU A 787 32.33 29.49 8.84
CA LEU A 787 33.70 28.96 8.77
C LEU A 787 34.32 29.01 7.39
N PHE A 788 33.54 28.81 6.32
CA PHE A 788 34.07 28.96 4.95
C PHE A 788 34.62 30.37 4.76
N ASP A 789 33.88 31.39 5.22
CA ASP A 789 34.26 32.79 5.10
C ASP A 789 35.39 33.20 6.06
N ALA A 790 35.46 32.59 7.25
CA ALA A 790 36.42 32.94 8.31
C ALA A 790 37.77 32.21 8.22
N SER A 791 37.92 31.24 7.32
CA SER A 791 39.09 30.33 7.17
C SER A 791 40.47 31.02 7.12
N ARG A 792 40.53 32.33 6.88
CA ARG A 792 41.77 33.12 6.86
C ARG A 792 42.31 33.55 8.24
N ASN A 793 41.55 33.37 9.34
CA ASN A 793 41.99 33.76 10.69
C ASN A 793 41.96 32.57 11.69
N LEU A 794 43.14 31.99 11.96
CA LEU A 794 43.35 30.82 12.83
C LEU A 794 42.79 30.95 14.26
N THR A 795 42.77 32.15 14.84
CA THR A 795 42.25 32.35 16.21
C THR A 795 40.73 32.34 16.27
N LYS A 796 40.07 32.95 15.28
CA LYS A 796 38.61 32.84 15.12
C LYS A 796 38.22 31.41 14.77
N PHE A 797 39.03 30.74 13.97
CA PHE A 797 38.80 29.39 13.52
C PHE A 797 38.67 28.36 14.66
N SER A 798 39.59 28.38 15.64
CA SER A 798 39.54 27.43 16.77
C SER A 798 38.32 27.64 17.68
N ALA A 799 37.91 28.89 17.89
CA ALA A 799 36.71 29.23 18.65
C ALA A 799 35.43 28.76 17.93
N ILE A 800 35.32 29.00 16.62
CA ILE A 800 34.15 28.56 15.84
C ILE A 800 34.10 27.02 15.76
N LEU A 801 35.23 26.34 15.59
CA LEU A 801 35.27 24.86 15.65
C LEU A 801 34.77 24.31 16.99
N ALA A 802 35.17 24.94 18.11
CA ALA A 802 34.68 24.56 19.43
C ALA A 802 33.16 24.79 19.55
N ASN A 803 32.64 25.87 18.95
CA ASN A 803 31.20 26.14 18.89
C ASN A 803 30.45 25.08 18.07
N ILE A 804 30.94 24.74 16.87
CA ILE A 804 30.35 23.68 16.03
C ILE A 804 30.34 22.33 16.75
N ASP A 805 31.41 21.98 17.45
CA ASP A 805 31.46 20.75 18.24
C ASP A 805 30.43 20.76 19.39
N ALA A 806 30.22 21.90 20.05
CA ALA A 806 29.23 22.06 21.11
C ALA A 806 27.78 21.99 20.58
N ILE A 807 27.49 22.68 19.47
CA ILE A 807 26.20 22.62 18.76
C ILE A 807 25.93 21.17 18.34
N ARG A 808 26.90 20.51 17.71
CA ARG A 808 26.78 19.11 17.28
C ARG A 808 26.54 18.16 18.46
N ASP A 809 27.31 18.28 19.54
CA ASP A 809 27.16 17.39 20.69
C ASP A 809 25.77 17.58 21.35
N THR A 810 25.27 18.82 21.39
CA THR A 810 23.89 19.14 21.82
C THR A 810 22.87 18.52 20.87
N LEU A 811 23.05 18.71 19.56
CA LEU A 811 22.17 18.18 18.53
C LEU A 811 22.07 16.66 18.58
N ASN A 812 23.19 15.96 18.70
CA ASN A 812 23.21 14.52 18.81
C ASN A 812 22.38 14.07 20.02
N LYS A 813 22.60 14.68 21.19
CA LYS A 813 21.82 14.38 22.40
C LYS A 813 20.32 14.58 22.19
N VAL A 814 19.93 15.67 21.52
CA VAL A 814 18.51 15.95 21.20
C VAL A 814 17.97 14.93 20.20
N ASN A 815 18.72 14.58 19.15
CA ASN A 815 18.29 13.60 18.13
C ASN A 815 18.14 12.19 18.72
N TYR A 816 19.07 11.74 19.58
CA TYR A 816 18.94 10.48 20.30
C TYR A 816 17.65 10.44 21.12
N ASN A 817 17.38 11.50 21.90
CA ASN A 817 16.14 11.62 22.65
C ASN A 817 14.91 11.60 21.74
N ILE A 818 14.94 12.30 20.60
CA ILE A 818 13.85 12.29 19.61
C ILE A 818 13.60 10.88 19.06
N ILE A 819 14.65 10.15 18.68
CA ILE A 819 14.54 8.78 18.16
C ILE A 819 13.97 7.84 19.24
N ASP A 820 14.44 7.94 20.47
CA ASP A 820 13.97 7.11 21.59
C ASP A 820 12.52 7.42 21.98
N ILE A 821 12.14 8.70 22.02
CA ILE A 821 10.76 9.13 22.28
C ILE A 821 9.85 8.70 21.13
N ALA A 822 10.25 8.85 19.88
CA ALA A 822 9.47 8.40 18.74
C ALA A 822 9.23 6.88 18.77
N THR A 823 10.28 6.11 19.08
CA THR A 823 10.22 4.65 19.17
C THR A 823 9.37 4.19 20.34
N SER A 824 9.56 4.77 21.52
CA SER A 824 8.79 4.42 22.73
C SER A 824 7.33 4.86 22.63
N HIS A 825 7.06 6.08 22.16
CA HIS A 825 5.71 6.62 22.03
C HIS A 825 4.88 5.82 21.02
N SER A 826 5.41 5.58 19.81
CA SER A 826 4.74 4.74 18.82
C SER A 826 4.51 3.31 19.32
N THR A 827 5.50 2.70 20.00
CA THR A 827 5.35 1.39 20.63
C THR A 827 4.22 1.37 21.65
N ASN A 828 4.11 2.42 22.47
CA ASN A 828 3.07 2.53 23.48
C ASN A 828 1.69 2.72 22.83
N LEU A 829 1.56 3.58 21.82
CA LEU A 829 0.31 3.75 21.07
C LEU A 829 -0.15 2.46 20.38
N ILE A 830 0.79 1.72 19.78
CA ILE A 830 0.54 0.40 19.21
C ILE A 830 0.01 -0.51 20.32
N LYS A 831 0.73 -0.64 21.44
CA LYS A 831 0.31 -1.46 22.59
C LYS A 831 -1.07 -1.07 23.14
N GLU A 832 -1.37 0.21 23.28
CA GLU A 832 -2.66 0.73 23.74
C GLU A 832 -3.80 0.32 22.80
N ASN A 833 -3.62 0.48 21.49
CA ASN A 833 -4.61 0.05 20.50
C ASN A 833 -4.85 -1.46 20.55
N PHE A 834 -3.79 -2.26 20.76
CA PHE A 834 -3.90 -3.71 20.90
C PHE A 834 -4.49 -4.18 22.23
N GLN A 835 -4.26 -3.45 23.32
CA GLN A 835 -4.92 -3.67 24.60
C GLN A 835 -6.42 -3.36 24.50
N LEU A 836 -6.79 -2.27 23.83
CA LEU A 836 -8.18 -1.94 23.53
C LEU A 836 -8.84 -3.05 22.69
N LEU A 837 -8.14 -3.56 21.68
CA LEU A 837 -8.61 -4.68 20.85
C LEU A 837 -8.83 -5.96 21.67
N THR A 838 -7.89 -6.28 22.57
CA THR A 838 -7.99 -7.41 23.49
C THR A 838 -9.21 -7.26 24.39
N PHE A 839 -9.40 -6.07 24.96
CA PHE A 839 -10.55 -5.74 25.81
C PHE A 839 -11.88 -5.85 25.07
N LEU A 840 -11.98 -5.29 23.85
CA LEU A 840 -13.18 -5.39 23.01
C LEU A 840 -13.50 -6.84 22.65
N THR A 841 -12.49 -7.65 22.34
CA THR A 841 -12.66 -9.08 22.03
C THR A 841 -13.14 -9.86 23.25
N ALA A 842 -12.62 -9.56 24.44
CA ALA A 842 -13.07 -10.16 25.69
C ALA A 842 -14.53 -9.80 26.01
N ILE A 843 -14.91 -8.51 25.88
CA ILE A 843 -16.31 -8.07 26.04
C ILE A 843 -17.21 -8.78 25.05
N TYR A 844 -16.81 -8.85 23.78
CA TYR A 844 -17.58 -9.52 22.73
C TYR A 844 -17.79 -11.01 23.05
N ALA A 845 -16.76 -11.71 23.55
CA ALA A 845 -16.87 -13.10 23.94
C ALA A 845 -17.86 -13.30 25.11
N VAL A 846 -17.76 -12.49 26.17
CA VAL A 846 -18.69 -12.51 27.31
C VAL A 846 -20.11 -12.20 26.85
N PHE A 847 -20.28 -11.17 26.01
CA PHE A 847 -21.57 -10.78 25.46
C PHE A 847 -22.19 -11.90 24.60
N SER A 848 -21.40 -12.58 23.79
CA SER A 848 -21.84 -13.72 22.98
C SER A 848 -22.32 -14.89 23.84
N ILE A 849 -21.62 -15.17 24.94
CA ILE A 849 -22.02 -16.18 25.93
C ILE A 849 -23.32 -15.76 26.63
N LEU A 850 -23.44 -14.49 27.07
CA LEU A 850 -24.65 -13.97 27.70
C LEU A 850 -25.85 -14.01 26.76
N ILE A 851 -25.69 -13.66 25.48
CA ILE A 851 -26.75 -13.80 24.47
C ILE A 851 -27.24 -15.25 24.41
N TYR A 852 -26.33 -16.22 24.42
CA TYR A 852 -26.69 -17.63 24.42
C TYR A 852 -27.52 -18.02 25.64
N PHE A 853 -27.03 -17.73 26.85
CA PHE A 853 -27.68 -18.14 28.09
C PHE A 853 -28.95 -17.35 28.42
N CYS A 854 -28.98 -16.04 28.18
CA CYS A 854 -30.09 -15.16 28.56
C CYS A 854 -31.17 -15.04 27.48
N PHE A 855 -30.82 -15.17 26.19
CA PHE A 855 -31.77 -14.97 25.10
C PHE A 855 -32.12 -16.26 24.36
N TYR A 856 -31.12 -17.02 23.91
CA TYR A 856 -31.38 -18.22 23.10
C TYR A 856 -31.93 -19.38 23.92
N ILE A 857 -31.31 -19.71 25.06
CA ILE A 857 -31.80 -20.82 25.92
C ILE A 857 -33.26 -20.60 26.36
N PRO A 858 -33.66 -19.45 26.91
CA PRO A 858 -35.05 -19.25 27.35
C PRO A 858 -36.03 -19.27 26.18
N SER A 859 -35.65 -18.72 25.02
CA SER A 859 -36.48 -18.75 23.82
C SER A 859 -36.71 -20.20 23.34
N ILE A 860 -35.68 -21.04 23.33
CA ILE A 860 -35.80 -22.46 22.96
C ILE A 860 -36.60 -23.23 24.03
N SER A 861 -36.36 -22.97 25.32
CA SER A 861 -37.09 -23.61 26.42
C SER A 861 -38.58 -23.27 26.42
N LYS A 862 -38.95 -22.03 26.07
CA LYS A 862 -40.36 -21.64 25.92
C LYS A 862 -41.07 -22.46 24.84
N GLU A 863 -40.40 -22.69 23.71
CA GLU A 863 -40.92 -23.57 22.66
C GLU A 863 -41.02 -25.03 23.11
N PHE A 864 -40.06 -25.52 23.89
CA PHE A 864 -40.15 -26.84 24.52
C PHE A 864 -41.36 -26.97 25.45
N SER A 865 -41.64 -25.95 26.27
CA SER A 865 -42.79 -25.92 27.18
C SER A 865 -44.12 -25.89 26.41
N ARG A 866 -44.18 -25.15 25.29
CA ARG A 866 -45.34 -25.16 24.38
C ARG A 866 -45.58 -26.54 23.78
N LEU A 867 -44.51 -27.19 23.29
CA LEU A 867 -44.55 -28.58 22.80
C LEU A 867 -44.99 -29.57 23.88
N ALA A 868 -44.55 -29.41 25.13
CA ALA A 868 -44.96 -30.25 26.24
C ALA A 868 -46.44 -30.05 26.60
N THR A 869 -46.94 -28.82 26.54
CA THR A 869 -48.36 -28.50 26.77
C THR A 869 -49.23 -29.10 25.67
N LEU A 870 -48.80 -28.98 24.42
CA LEU A 870 -49.47 -29.60 23.29
C LEU A 870 -49.48 -31.13 23.40
N GLN A 871 -48.39 -31.75 23.85
CA GLN A 871 -48.37 -33.19 24.13
C GLN A 871 -49.41 -33.59 25.18
N ARG A 872 -49.58 -32.81 26.26
CA ARG A 872 -50.60 -33.10 27.27
C ARG A 872 -52.00 -32.98 26.68
N PHE A 873 -52.24 -31.98 25.84
CA PHE A 873 -53.51 -31.82 25.14
C PHE A 873 -53.81 -32.99 24.20
N CYS A 874 -52.81 -33.45 23.44
CA CYS A 874 -52.93 -34.64 22.59
C CYS A 874 -53.10 -35.96 23.36
N LYS A 875 -52.84 -36.00 24.68
CA LYS A 875 -53.14 -37.16 25.53
C LYS A 875 -54.56 -37.12 26.12
N LEU A 876 -55.20 -35.95 26.12
CA LEU A 876 -56.57 -35.74 26.59
C LEU A 876 -57.60 -35.98 25.49
N ILE A 877 -57.23 -35.69 24.23
CA ILE A 877 -57.97 -36.10 23.02
C ILE A 877 -57.69 -37.57 22.76
#